data_AF-A0A1V6PX31-F1
#
_entry.id   AF-A0A1V6PX31-F1
#
_cell.length_a   1.000
_cell.length_b   1.000
_cell.length_c   1.000
_cell.angle_alpha   90.00
_cell.angle_beta   90.00
_cell.angle_gamma   90.00
#
_symmetry.space_group_name_H-M   'P 1'
#
loop_
_entity.id
_entity.type
_entity.pdbx_description
1 polymer ?
#
loop_
_entity_poly.entity_id
_entity_poly.type
_entity_poly.pdbx_seq_one_letter_code
_entity_poly.pdbx_strand_id
1 'polypeptide(L)'
;MIQKFSRFVNSGAGLEKTLRLVQCTAQVVAALTVSSALVVQLTTVKLQLALARRYFRFFGFIDSFQRMSALLGKDGFSSVGGLIGLAKWTCFGLYFLLEDLTTLHAMGVYSVSWHDPVMDQANTFWLYALSFSVVGSIWALLFGPSEQPAKKESKKKDQKAESEKTVPVKATPSSALIQQIVVDSCDMLIPLELLNWMPTGDVVIGSTMVLSTLLTAQNIWARHDEGKPSCGNCAVYGKKCPGYRTSIPLVFLNENKKVESLFSKERKRAANNRPEQTTQTQLVSRTASAPGMSDTGLSVLRFLLDSSWENHGRCYFLDQFTLPTEPDGSPGPLDSIPVLYTLCRGEKANGAPLLSLRAALDAAAFASLASHANVSSLAIQARKKYGQALCALSRALESVEDATRDETLGAIVMLMIFEDINSERQSLMSTHVPGIQYLLKLRGVKQLSDPATRSLFHFAFAQMLIQFVGLKDPMQINLDWLLDVLIISHPIYQMMSGNIKILKFCATVSQLLSSEGAGQPTPLSVMSFLEQGENLDMELSQWHSDIPEAWLPRKCRKTDGAEVILHPDITSADVWNSYRGTRIILQQTILQIHGCLDGCTGKAWRSEAICSPQDIIIEMATEICQTLPFALGEIDPLGCPTRRTGRTNIKAVQGFALLWPIFSVTQCGYATETQEAQARSALRQIGSTHGIQLGVALGREGVSMDRPPTGNSRVPNR
;
A
#
# COMPACT_ATOMS: atom_id res chain seq x y z
N MET A 1 46.21 -19.70 17.00
CA MET A 1 45.43 -18.83 16.09
C MET A 1 43.95 -18.75 16.47
N ILE A 2 43.20 -19.87 16.53
CA ILE A 2 41.76 -19.89 16.85
C ILE A 2 41.41 -19.24 18.20
N GLN A 3 42.20 -19.49 19.26
CA GLN A 3 41.98 -18.85 20.56
C GLN A 3 42.18 -17.32 20.54
N LYS A 4 43.10 -16.82 19.71
CA LYS A 4 43.34 -15.38 19.52
C LYS A 4 42.17 -14.75 18.77
N PHE A 5 41.70 -15.43 17.72
CA PHE A 5 40.50 -15.02 16.97
C PHE A 5 39.25 -14.98 17.85
N SER A 6 39.03 -16.02 18.67
CA SER A 6 37.91 -16.06 19.62
C SER A 6 37.94 -14.87 20.59
N ARG A 7 39.10 -14.51 21.15
CA ARG A 7 39.23 -13.35 22.04
C ARG A 7 39.01 -12.02 21.31
N PHE A 8 39.48 -11.91 20.08
CA PHE A 8 39.25 -10.73 19.24
C PHE A 8 37.75 -10.52 18.99
N VAL A 9 37.03 -11.53 18.50
CA VAL A 9 35.59 -11.44 18.20
C VAL A 9 34.75 -11.32 19.47
N ASN A 10 35.20 -11.83 20.60
CA ASN A 10 34.52 -11.65 21.90
C ASN A 10 34.78 -10.28 22.54
N SER A 11 35.70 -9.47 22.01
CA SER A 11 35.86 -8.08 22.43
C SER A 11 34.87 -7.19 21.70
N GLY A 12 34.23 -6.23 22.38
CA GLY A 12 33.27 -5.32 21.73
C GLY A 12 33.87 -4.57 20.54
N ALA A 13 35.14 -4.15 20.65
CA ALA A 13 35.86 -3.48 19.57
C ALA A 13 36.20 -4.41 18.39
N GLY A 14 36.63 -5.65 18.66
CA GLY A 14 36.92 -6.63 17.60
C GLY A 14 35.66 -7.15 16.93
N LEU A 15 34.55 -7.30 17.66
CA LEU A 15 33.25 -7.63 17.10
C LEU A 15 32.75 -6.52 16.16
N GLU A 16 32.81 -5.25 16.57
CA GLU A 16 32.41 -4.12 15.70
C GLU A 16 33.21 -4.10 14.40
N LYS A 17 34.54 -4.29 14.46
CA LYS A 17 35.38 -4.35 13.26
C LYS A 17 35.11 -5.58 12.40
N THR A 18 34.75 -6.71 13.00
CA THR A 18 34.34 -7.91 12.27
C THR A 18 33.04 -7.66 11.51
N LEU A 19 32.03 -7.08 12.17
CA LEU A 19 30.77 -6.70 11.53
C LEU A 19 30.98 -5.66 10.42
N ARG A 20 31.87 -4.68 10.65
CA ARG A 20 32.22 -3.65 9.65
C ARG A 20 32.87 -4.27 8.41
N LEU A 21 33.76 -5.26 8.61
CA LEU A 21 34.43 -5.98 7.52
C LEU A 21 33.44 -6.80 6.69
N VAL A 22 32.51 -7.51 7.34
CA VAL A 22 31.47 -8.28 6.62
C VAL A 22 30.56 -7.33 5.84
N GLN A 23 30.20 -6.17 6.42
CA GLN A 23 29.39 -5.16 5.74
C GLN A 23 30.07 -4.61 4.48
N CYS A 24 31.31 -4.13 4.57
CA CYS A 24 31.97 -3.53 3.40
C CYS A 24 32.32 -4.58 2.34
N THR A 25 32.64 -5.81 2.75
CA THR A 25 32.81 -6.93 1.80
C THR A 25 31.51 -7.24 1.07
N ALA A 26 30.37 -7.28 1.78
CA ALA A 26 29.06 -7.46 1.16
C ALA A 26 28.74 -6.34 0.17
N GLN A 27 29.11 -5.09 0.47
CA GLN A 27 28.94 -3.95 -0.44
C GLN A 27 29.78 -4.10 -1.72
N VAL A 28 31.06 -4.47 -1.61
CA VAL A 28 31.93 -4.67 -2.78
C VAL A 28 31.43 -5.84 -3.63
N VAL A 29 31.05 -6.96 -3.02
CA VAL A 29 30.55 -8.13 -3.76
C VAL A 29 29.19 -7.83 -4.40
N ALA A 30 28.31 -7.07 -3.74
CA ALA A 30 27.04 -6.61 -4.31
C ALA A 30 27.25 -5.73 -5.55
N ALA A 31 28.28 -4.87 -5.54
CA ALA A 31 28.57 -3.98 -6.66
C ALA A 31 29.27 -4.69 -7.85
N LEU A 32 29.89 -5.84 -7.61
CA LEU A 32 30.63 -6.61 -8.63
C LEU A 32 29.87 -7.84 -9.15
N THR A 33 28.77 -8.24 -8.51
CA THR A 33 28.00 -9.43 -8.92
C THR A 33 26.99 -9.10 -10.01
N VAL A 34 26.84 -10.03 -10.95
CA VAL A 34 25.87 -9.93 -12.06
C VAL A 34 24.51 -10.53 -11.64
N SER A 35 24.46 -11.31 -10.56
CA SER A 35 23.23 -11.94 -10.08
C SER A 35 22.37 -10.99 -9.26
N SER A 36 21.22 -10.58 -9.80
CA SER A 36 20.26 -9.69 -9.11
C SER A 36 19.79 -10.23 -7.75
N ALA A 37 19.65 -11.55 -7.61
CA ALA A 37 19.29 -12.18 -6.34
C ALA A 37 20.37 -12.01 -5.27
N LEU A 38 21.65 -12.17 -5.64
CA LEU A 38 22.78 -11.98 -4.72
C LEU A 38 22.97 -10.50 -4.36
N VAL A 39 22.73 -9.56 -5.30
CA VAL A 39 22.76 -8.11 -5.01
C VAL A 39 21.80 -7.77 -3.88
N VAL A 40 20.54 -8.25 -3.95
CA VAL A 40 19.52 -7.97 -2.94
C VAL A 40 19.93 -8.53 -1.58
N GLN A 41 20.36 -9.81 -1.54
CA GLN A 41 20.79 -10.44 -0.29
C GLN A 41 21.96 -9.70 0.37
N LEU A 42 22.99 -9.36 -0.40
CA LEU A 42 24.18 -8.68 0.10
C LEU A 42 23.88 -7.24 0.51
N THR A 43 22.94 -6.57 -0.18
CA THR A 43 22.47 -5.23 0.21
C THR A 43 21.70 -5.28 1.52
N THR A 44 20.84 -6.28 1.73
CA THR A 44 20.16 -6.50 3.02
C THR A 44 21.17 -6.77 4.14
N VAL A 45 22.18 -7.61 3.90
CA VAL A 45 23.27 -7.85 4.85
C VAL A 45 24.02 -6.55 5.18
N LYS A 46 24.35 -5.73 4.17
CA LYS A 46 24.99 -4.42 4.35
C LYS A 46 24.17 -3.53 5.29
N LEU A 47 22.86 -3.39 5.04
CA LEU A 47 21.96 -2.52 5.81
C LEU A 47 21.77 -3.01 7.25
N GLN A 48 21.52 -4.31 7.45
CA GLN A 48 21.32 -4.89 8.78
C GLN A 48 22.59 -4.83 9.63
N LEU A 49 23.76 -5.08 9.04
CA LEU A 49 25.04 -4.92 9.74
C LEU A 49 25.35 -3.45 10.03
N ALA A 50 24.98 -2.53 9.14
CA ALA A 50 25.12 -1.09 9.40
C ALA A 50 24.29 -0.66 10.60
N LEU A 51 23.03 -1.10 10.69
CA LEU A 51 22.14 -0.86 11.82
C LEU A 51 22.70 -1.47 13.10
N ALA A 52 23.12 -2.74 13.06
CA ALA A 52 23.69 -3.44 14.22
C ALA A 52 24.92 -2.72 14.79
N ARG A 53 25.76 -2.11 13.93
CA ARG A 53 26.94 -1.35 14.34
C ARG A 53 26.60 -0.03 15.02
N ARG A 54 25.44 0.58 14.75
CA ARG A 54 24.99 1.80 15.46
C ARG A 54 24.82 1.54 16.96
N TYR A 55 24.37 0.35 17.35
CA TYR A 55 24.21 0.01 18.78
C TYR A 55 25.52 0.00 19.58
N PHE A 56 26.66 -0.30 18.95
CA PHE A 56 27.96 -0.25 19.63
C PHE A 56 28.39 1.16 20.00
N ARG A 57 27.78 2.19 19.38
CA ARG A 57 28.10 3.61 19.56
C ARG A 57 26.91 4.47 20.01
N PHE A 58 25.81 3.85 20.44
CA PHE A 58 24.54 4.50 20.81
C PHE A 58 24.64 5.51 21.98
N PHE A 59 25.74 5.49 22.73
CA PHE A 59 26.03 6.49 23.76
C PHE A 59 27.38 7.18 23.53
N GLY A 60 27.91 7.11 22.31
CA GLY A 60 29.23 7.65 21.95
C GLY A 60 29.32 9.17 22.09
N PHE A 61 28.18 9.87 22.09
CA PHE A 61 28.14 11.31 22.34
C PHE A 61 28.60 11.67 23.76
N ILE A 62 28.34 10.81 24.75
CA ILE A 62 28.71 11.03 26.16
C ILE A 62 30.23 11.08 26.30
N ASP A 63 30.93 10.08 25.78
CA ASP A 63 32.40 10.02 25.80
C ASP A 63 33.01 11.19 25.04
N SER A 64 32.39 11.60 23.94
CA SER A 64 32.85 12.73 23.12
C SER A 64 32.72 14.05 23.86
N PHE A 65 31.57 14.29 24.52
CA PHE A 65 31.35 15.49 25.32
C PHE A 65 32.17 15.51 26.62
N GLN A 66 32.49 14.35 27.22
CA GLN A 66 33.43 14.29 28.34
C GLN A 66 34.86 14.68 27.93
N ARG A 67 35.31 14.28 26.73
CA ARG A 67 36.62 14.71 26.21
C ARG A 67 36.63 16.19 25.84
N MET A 68 35.54 16.69 25.29
CA MET A 68 35.33 18.12 25.05
C MET A 68 35.39 18.92 26.37
N SER A 69 34.67 18.51 27.41
CA SER A 69 34.67 19.20 28.71
C SER A 69 36.02 19.17 29.40
N ALA A 70 36.76 18.06 29.30
CA ALA A 70 38.12 17.95 29.82
C ALA A 70 39.10 18.92 29.13
N LEU A 71 38.94 19.17 27.83
CA LEU A 71 39.75 20.13 27.08
C LEU A 71 39.37 21.58 27.43
N LEU A 72 38.07 21.85 27.66
CA LEU A 72 37.61 23.16 28.13
C LEU A 72 38.19 23.51 29.52
N GLY A 73 38.35 22.53 30.41
CA GLY A 73 38.89 22.73 31.76
C GLY A 73 40.41 22.83 31.86
N LYS A 74 41.17 22.56 30.79
CA LYS A 74 42.65 22.55 30.77
C LYS A 74 43.20 23.40 29.63
N ASP A 75 42.92 24.70 29.67
CA ASP A 75 43.43 25.70 28.72
C ASP A 75 43.30 25.29 27.24
N GLY A 76 42.23 24.59 26.84
CA GLY A 76 42.06 24.06 25.47
C GLY A 76 42.07 25.15 24.38
N PHE A 77 41.76 26.39 24.76
CA PHE A 77 41.85 27.56 23.86
C PHE A 77 43.26 28.14 23.74
N SER A 78 44.20 27.76 24.60
CA SER A 78 45.57 28.31 24.64
C SER A 78 46.52 27.71 23.60
N SER A 79 46.15 26.59 22.98
CA SER A 79 46.98 25.87 22.01
C SER A 79 46.17 25.49 20.78
N VAL A 80 46.80 25.63 19.59
CA VAL A 80 46.21 25.22 18.30
C VAL A 80 45.81 23.74 18.32
N GLY A 81 46.62 22.88 18.95
CA GLY A 81 46.27 21.47 19.12
C GLY A 81 45.06 21.23 20.04
N GLY A 82 44.89 22.09 21.05
CA GLY A 82 43.73 22.09 21.94
C GLY A 82 42.45 22.51 21.22
N LEU A 83 42.51 23.57 20.39
CA LEU A 83 41.39 24.05 19.57
C LEU A 83 40.93 23.01 18.54
N ILE A 84 41.88 22.38 17.83
CA ILE A 84 41.57 21.31 16.87
C ILE A 84 40.95 20.12 17.60
N GLY A 85 41.48 19.75 18.78
CA GLY A 85 40.93 18.70 19.62
C GLY A 85 39.50 19.01 20.09
N LEU A 86 39.25 20.26 20.51
CA LEU A 86 37.94 20.72 20.94
C LEU A 86 36.92 20.62 19.79
N ALA A 87 37.25 21.18 18.61
CA ALA A 87 36.39 21.14 17.43
C ALA A 87 36.08 19.69 16.99
N LYS A 88 37.09 18.81 16.99
CA LYS A 88 36.93 17.38 16.68
C LYS A 88 35.91 16.71 17.60
N TRP A 89 36.07 16.85 18.92
CA TRP A 89 35.20 16.16 19.88
C TRP A 89 33.78 16.75 19.94
N THR A 90 33.62 18.05 19.72
CA THR A 90 32.30 18.68 19.55
C THR A 90 31.57 18.11 18.33
N CYS A 91 32.25 18.03 17.17
CA CYS A 91 31.64 17.49 15.95
C CYS A 91 31.29 16.00 16.09
N PHE A 92 32.17 15.18 16.70
CA PHE A 92 31.83 13.77 16.98
C PHE A 92 30.65 13.63 17.94
N GLY A 93 30.59 14.47 18.98
CA GLY A 93 29.47 14.47 19.93
C GLY A 93 28.14 14.80 19.26
N LEU A 94 28.10 15.83 18.42
CA LEU A 94 26.90 16.20 17.65
C LEU A 94 26.51 15.13 16.64
N TYR A 95 27.47 14.52 15.95
CA TYR A 95 27.21 13.41 15.04
C TYR A 95 26.51 12.23 15.73
N PHE A 96 27.07 11.74 16.84
CA PHE A 96 26.47 10.62 17.56
C PHE A 96 25.10 10.99 18.13
N LEU A 97 24.94 12.19 18.68
CA LEU A 97 23.65 12.63 19.22
C LEU A 97 22.55 12.63 18.16
N LEU A 98 22.83 13.14 16.95
CA LEU A 98 21.86 13.16 15.85
C LEU A 98 21.59 11.76 15.28
N GLU A 99 22.59 10.89 15.24
CA GLU A 99 22.41 9.49 14.84
C GLU A 99 21.59 8.69 15.87
N ASP A 100 21.77 8.95 17.16
CA ASP A 100 21.04 8.29 18.25
C ASP A 100 19.57 8.71 18.24
N LEU A 101 19.28 9.99 17.99
CA LEU A 101 17.91 10.52 17.83
C LEU A 101 17.15 9.87 16.67
N THR A 102 17.85 9.42 15.63
CA THR A 102 17.25 8.78 14.45
C THR A 102 17.25 7.25 14.52
N THR A 103 17.73 6.65 15.61
CA THR A 103 17.85 5.19 15.72
C THR A 103 16.49 4.49 15.73
N LEU A 104 15.46 5.04 16.38
CA LEU A 104 14.11 4.45 16.36
C LEU A 104 13.47 4.46 14.97
N HIS A 105 13.81 5.45 14.16
CA HIS A 105 13.43 5.50 12.74
C HIS A 105 14.16 4.41 11.96
N ALA A 106 15.47 4.28 12.15
CA ALA A 106 16.29 3.27 11.49
C ALA A 106 15.90 1.82 11.87
N MET A 107 15.28 1.62 13.04
CA MET A 107 14.71 0.33 13.49
C MET A 107 13.32 0.03 12.92
N GLY A 108 12.66 1.00 12.27
CA GLY A 108 11.28 0.85 11.81
C GLY A 108 10.23 0.89 12.94
N VAL A 109 10.62 1.33 14.15
CA VAL A 109 9.72 1.39 15.32
C VAL A 109 8.88 2.67 15.31
N TYR A 110 9.51 3.80 15.00
CA TYR A 110 8.84 5.11 14.96
C TYR A 110 9.39 5.95 13.81
N SER A 111 8.58 6.13 12.76
CA SER A 111 8.98 6.94 11.61
C SER A 111 8.78 8.43 11.89
N VAL A 112 9.72 9.25 11.44
CA VAL A 112 9.75 10.70 11.69
C VAL A 112 10.08 11.38 10.37
N SER A 113 9.40 12.48 10.07
CA SER A 113 9.54 13.22 8.82
C SER A 113 10.84 14.02 8.71
N TRP A 114 11.52 14.27 9.84
CA TRP A 114 12.77 15.02 9.91
C TRP A 114 14.02 14.12 9.84
N HIS A 115 13.87 12.81 9.56
CA HIS A 115 14.99 11.86 9.51
C HIS A 115 16.08 12.30 8.53
N ASP A 116 15.72 12.53 7.27
CA ASP A 116 16.66 12.85 6.19
C ASP A 116 17.46 14.13 6.45
N PRO A 117 16.84 15.29 6.77
CA PRO A 117 17.60 16.50 7.06
C PRO A 117 18.47 16.36 8.32
N VAL A 118 18.05 15.59 9.33
CA VAL A 118 18.86 15.35 10.53
C VAL A 118 20.05 14.45 10.22
N MET A 119 19.88 13.44 9.37
CA MET A 119 20.98 12.57 8.93
C MET A 119 21.98 13.31 8.04
N ASP A 120 21.54 14.25 7.20
CA ASP A 120 22.43 15.12 6.42
C ASP A 120 23.29 15.99 7.34
N GLN A 121 22.70 16.58 8.39
CA GLN A 121 23.46 17.33 9.39
C GLN A 121 24.42 16.43 10.17
N ALA A 122 23.98 15.21 10.55
CA ALA A 122 24.83 14.24 11.22
C ALA A 122 26.06 13.88 10.37
N ASN A 123 25.86 13.57 9.08
CA ASN A 123 26.95 13.25 8.15
C ASN A 123 27.89 14.45 7.92
N THR A 124 27.36 15.68 7.93
CA THR A 124 28.15 16.91 7.87
C THR A 124 29.07 17.05 9.08
N PHE A 125 28.54 16.88 10.29
CA PHE A 125 29.37 16.90 11.51
C PHE A 125 30.40 15.77 11.53
N TRP A 126 30.06 14.59 11.01
CA TRP A 126 31.00 13.49 10.90
C TRP A 126 32.18 13.83 9.97
N LEU A 127 31.91 14.42 8.81
CA LEU A 127 32.93 14.89 7.87
C LEU A 127 33.86 15.93 8.51
N TYR A 128 33.29 16.92 9.21
CA TYR A 128 34.09 17.93 9.93
C TYR A 128 34.95 17.30 11.03
N ALA A 129 34.40 16.36 11.79
CA ALA A 129 35.15 15.66 12.85
C ALA A 129 36.38 14.90 12.30
N LEU A 130 36.21 14.21 11.17
CA LEU A 130 37.31 13.52 10.48
C LEU A 130 38.34 14.52 9.92
N SER A 131 37.86 15.64 9.36
CA SER A 131 38.73 16.69 8.81
C SER A 131 39.63 17.29 9.91
N PHE A 132 39.05 17.63 11.07
CA PHE A 132 39.82 18.08 12.24
C PHE A 132 40.75 16.98 12.79
N SER A 133 40.37 15.71 12.69
CA SER A 133 41.23 14.58 13.08
C SER A 133 42.47 14.45 12.18
N VAL A 134 42.32 14.59 10.86
CA VAL A 134 43.43 14.61 9.90
C VAL A 134 44.32 15.82 10.13
N VAL A 135 43.73 17.02 10.20
CA VAL A 135 44.48 18.27 10.45
C VAL A 135 45.24 18.21 11.78
N GLY A 136 44.62 17.68 12.83
CA GLY A 136 45.27 17.52 14.14
C GLY A 136 46.43 16.52 14.11
N SER A 137 46.30 15.44 13.33
CA SER A 137 47.36 14.43 13.17
C SER A 137 48.54 14.99 12.37
N ILE A 138 48.26 15.78 11.31
CA ILE A 138 49.28 16.50 10.53
C ILE A 138 49.98 17.55 11.41
N TRP A 139 49.22 18.32 12.18
CA TRP A 139 49.76 19.30 13.12
C TRP A 139 50.70 18.65 14.14
N ALA A 140 50.30 17.51 14.71
CA ALA A 140 51.12 16.76 15.65
C ALA A 140 52.40 16.19 15.01
N LEU A 141 52.39 15.85 13.72
CA LEU A 141 53.58 15.43 12.98
C LEU A 141 54.55 16.58 12.70
N LEU A 142 54.02 17.77 12.41
CA LEU A 142 54.83 18.94 12.04
C LEU A 142 55.39 19.68 13.27
N PHE A 143 54.65 19.70 14.38
CA PHE A 143 54.94 20.54 15.54
C PHE A 143 54.96 19.78 16.88
N GLY A 144 54.94 18.45 16.85
CA GLY A 144 55.02 17.60 18.05
C GLY A 144 56.43 17.55 18.66
N PRO A 145 56.57 17.34 19.98
CA PRO A 145 57.88 17.22 20.62
C PRO A 145 58.62 15.94 20.16
N SER A 146 59.88 16.10 19.71
CA SER A 146 60.75 15.02 19.24
C SER A 146 61.21 14.07 20.36
N GLU A 147 61.25 12.76 20.11
CA GLU A 147 61.74 11.73 21.03
C GLU A 147 63.22 11.91 21.41
N GLN A 148 63.56 11.81 22.70
CA GLN A 148 64.94 11.58 23.18
C GLN A 148 65.02 10.31 24.06
N PRO A 149 66.11 9.53 23.98
CA PRO A 149 66.25 8.27 24.71
C PRO A 149 66.78 8.49 26.15
N ALA A 150 66.23 7.74 27.11
CA ALA A 150 66.45 7.91 28.54
C ALA A 150 67.81 7.37 29.07
N LYS A 151 68.54 8.18 29.84
CA LYS A 151 69.64 7.75 30.73
C LYS A 151 69.11 7.26 32.09
N LYS A 152 69.80 6.24 32.64
CA LYS A 152 69.52 5.54 33.92
C LYS A 152 70.28 6.18 35.09
N GLU A 153 69.65 6.28 36.27
CA GLU A 153 70.23 6.29 37.65
C GLU A 153 69.04 6.27 38.66
N SER A 154 68.74 5.22 39.43
CA SER A 154 69.31 4.63 40.67
C SER A 154 68.91 5.29 42.02
N LYS A 155 67.99 4.61 42.78
CA LYS A 155 67.78 4.52 44.27
C LYS A 155 67.75 5.83 45.11
N LYS A 156 66.81 6.11 46.04
CA LYS A 156 66.48 5.39 47.30
C LYS A 156 65.22 5.97 48.02
N LYS A 157 64.44 5.08 48.68
CA LYS A 157 63.65 5.15 49.93
C LYS A 157 62.71 6.34 50.35
N ASP A 158 61.47 5.90 50.61
CA ASP A 158 60.59 6.13 51.80
C ASP A 158 59.57 7.29 51.87
N GLN A 159 58.34 6.88 52.22
CA GLN A 159 57.18 7.56 52.86
C GLN A 159 56.10 8.29 52.02
N LYS A 160 55.02 7.51 51.78
CA LYS A 160 53.58 7.78 52.03
C LYS A 160 53.10 9.26 52.10
N ALA A 161 52.51 9.73 51.00
CA ALA A 161 51.38 10.67 50.99
C ALA A 161 50.67 10.59 49.62
N GLU A 162 49.36 10.45 49.68
CA GLU A 162 48.43 10.42 48.56
C GLU A 162 48.44 11.79 47.87
N SER A 163 49.05 11.87 46.68
CA SER A 163 48.95 13.01 45.77
C SER A 163 49.00 12.47 44.35
N GLU A 164 48.05 12.94 43.56
CA GLU A 164 47.81 12.63 42.17
C GLU A 164 49.05 13.00 41.32
N LYS A 165 49.95 12.02 41.13
CA LYS A 165 51.10 12.18 40.25
C LYS A 165 50.65 12.09 38.79
N THR A 166 50.63 13.26 38.15
CA THR A 166 50.67 13.46 36.71
C THR A 166 51.61 12.46 36.02
N VAL A 167 51.04 11.60 35.18
CA VAL A 167 51.79 10.72 34.29
C VAL A 167 52.39 11.61 33.18
N PRO A 168 53.71 11.56 32.92
CA PRO A 168 54.30 12.33 31.83
C PRO A 168 53.76 11.80 30.49
N VAL A 169 53.22 12.72 29.67
CA VAL A 169 52.68 12.43 28.33
C VAL A 169 53.82 11.94 27.45
N LYS A 170 53.83 10.64 27.13
CA LYS A 170 54.74 10.08 26.13
C LYS A 170 54.27 10.50 24.73
N ALA A 171 55.19 11.01 23.92
CA ALA A 171 54.95 11.35 22.52
C ALA A 171 54.41 10.13 21.75
N THR A 172 53.43 10.37 20.87
CA THR A 172 52.83 9.33 20.02
C THR A 172 53.80 9.03 18.87
N PRO A 173 54.11 7.76 18.55
CA PRO A 173 55.05 7.43 17.49
C PRO A 173 54.51 7.89 16.13
N SER A 174 55.40 8.44 15.28
CA SER A 174 55.06 8.98 13.95
C SER A 174 54.30 7.98 13.06
N SER A 175 54.60 6.68 13.17
CA SER A 175 53.90 5.61 12.44
C SER A 175 52.41 5.49 12.81
N ALA A 176 52.04 5.75 14.05
CA ALA A 176 50.64 5.71 14.49
C ALA A 176 49.85 6.92 13.99
N LEU A 177 50.48 8.09 13.90
CA LEU A 177 49.87 9.31 13.35
C LEU A 177 49.63 9.17 11.84
N ILE A 178 50.60 8.60 11.10
CA ILE A 178 50.45 8.32 9.66
C ILE A 178 49.31 7.32 9.43
N GLN A 179 49.24 6.24 10.21
CA GLN A 179 48.15 5.27 10.10
C GLN A 179 46.78 5.91 10.38
N GLN A 180 46.69 6.82 11.35
CA GLN A 180 45.45 7.55 11.64
C GLN A 180 45.04 8.46 10.49
N ILE A 181 45.98 9.17 9.86
CA ILE A 181 45.72 9.99 8.66
C ILE A 181 45.14 9.12 7.54
N VAL A 182 45.74 7.96 7.26
CA VAL A 182 45.26 7.05 6.20
C VAL A 182 43.85 6.54 6.50
N VAL A 183 43.59 6.12 7.74
CA VAL A 183 42.28 5.61 8.18
C VAL A 183 41.21 6.69 8.09
N ASP A 184 41.47 7.87 8.66
CA ASP A 184 40.52 8.98 8.67
C ASP A 184 40.24 9.50 7.26
N SER A 185 41.26 9.55 6.39
CA SER A 185 41.10 9.96 4.97
C SER A 185 40.26 8.95 4.18
N CYS A 186 40.42 7.65 4.42
CA CYS A 186 39.57 6.62 3.81
C CYS A 186 38.12 6.74 4.29
N ASP A 187 37.92 7.00 5.59
CA ASP A 187 36.59 7.11 6.19
C ASP A 187 35.86 8.40 5.80
N MET A 188 36.57 9.47 5.39
CA MET A 188 35.97 10.72 4.88
C MET A 188 35.18 10.55 3.58
N LEU A 189 35.49 9.54 2.78
CA LEU A 189 34.76 9.28 1.52
C LEU A 189 33.31 8.86 1.76
N ILE A 190 33.01 8.27 2.92
CA ILE A 190 31.67 7.79 3.26
C ILE A 190 30.69 8.97 3.44
N PRO A 191 30.93 9.96 4.33
CA PRO A 191 30.04 11.11 4.43
C PRO A 191 30.07 11.99 3.16
N LEU A 192 31.17 12.04 2.40
CA LEU A 192 31.22 12.76 1.12
C LEU A 192 30.26 12.18 0.07
N GLU A 193 30.15 10.85 -0.01
CA GLU A 193 29.14 10.20 -0.85
C GLU A 193 27.73 10.44 -0.30
N LEU A 194 27.52 10.27 1.00
CA LEU A 194 26.18 10.41 1.63
C LEU A 194 25.62 11.83 1.48
N LEU A 195 26.49 12.85 1.50
CA LEU A 195 26.13 14.26 1.25
C LEU A 195 26.05 14.60 -0.24
N ASN A 196 26.39 13.66 -1.13
CA ASN A 196 26.48 13.84 -2.57
C ASN A 196 27.46 14.96 -3.00
N TRP A 197 28.53 15.19 -2.22
CA TRP A 197 29.57 16.17 -2.52
C TRP A 197 30.62 15.61 -3.48
N MET A 198 30.83 14.29 -3.47
CA MET A 198 31.74 13.60 -4.38
C MET A 198 31.22 12.18 -4.69
N PRO A 199 30.58 11.95 -5.85
CA PRO A 199 30.07 10.64 -6.23
C PRO A 199 31.21 9.74 -6.72
N THR A 200 31.71 8.87 -5.83
CA THR A 200 32.83 7.96 -6.06
C THR A 200 32.38 6.53 -6.39
N GLY A 201 31.14 6.18 -6.07
CA GLY A 201 30.53 4.88 -6.36
C GLY A 201 30.80 3.79 -5.31
N ASP A 202 29.91 2.79 -5.28
CA ASP A 202 29.85 1.76 -4.22
C ASP A 202 31.11 0.89 -4.09
N VAL A 203 31.80 0.63 -5.20
CA VAL A 203 33.04 -0.18 -5.20
C VAL A 203 34.18 0.56 -4.50
N VAL A 204 34.33 1.86 -4.78
CA VAL A 204 35.40 2.68 -4.20
C VAL A 204 35.19 2.81 -2.70
N ILE A 205 33.97 3.15 -2.27
CA ILE A 205 33.61 3.28 -0.85
C ILE A 205 33.77 1.95 -0.12
N GLY A 206 33.27 0.86 -0.70
CA GLY A 206 33.43 -0.47 -0.12
C GLY A 206 34.91 -0.83 0.06
N SER A 207 35.75 -0.52 -0.93
CA SER A 207 37.19 -0.82 -0.90
C SER A 207 37.95 0.03 0.13
N THR A 208 37.66 1.32 0.24
CA THR A 208 38.30 2.19 1.25
C THR A 208 37.83 1.84 2.66
N MET A 209 36.57 1.43 2.84
CA MET A 209 36.06 0.89 4.10
C MET A 209 36.74 -0.43 4.50
N VAL A 210 37.05 -1.32 3.54
CA VAL A 210 37.83 -2.53 3.81
C VAL A 210 39.23 -2.15 4.31
N LEU A 211 39.92 -1.25 3.60
CA LEU A 211 41.27 -0.81 3.96
C LEU A 211 41.32 -0.20 5.37
N SER A 212 40.43 0.75 5.68
CA SER A 212 40.40 1.40 6.99
C SER A 212 40.06 0.44 8.12
N THR A 213 39.18 -0.53 7.85
CA THR A 213 38.79 -1.57 8.82
C THR A 213 39.93 -2.53 9.10
N LEU A 214 40.67 -2.99 8.08
CA LEU A 214 41.81 -3.90 8.25
C LEU A 214 42.95 -3.24 9.04
N LEU A 215 43.29 -1.99 8.72
CA LEU A 215 44.32 -1.23 9.45
C LEU A 215 43.94 -1.04 10.92
N THR A 216 42.67 -0.72 11.20
CA THR A 216 42.20 -0.55 12.58
C THR A 216 42.10 -1.89 13.33
N ALA A 217 41.66 -2.95 12.64
CA ALA A 217 41.58 -4.30 13.18
C ALA A 217 42.97 -4.87 13.52
N GLN A 218 44.00 -4.57 12.72
CA GLN A 218 45.38 -4.99 12.99
C GLN A 218 45.89 -4.45 14.35
N ASN A 219 45.59 -3.19 14.68
CA ASN A 219 45.96 -2.60 15.96
C ASN A 219 45.25 -3.26 17.14
N ILE A 220 43.98 -3.64 16.98
CA ILE A 220 43.21 -4.35 18.01
C ILE A 220 43.70 -5.81 18.12
N TRP A 221 44.00 -6.45 16.99
CA TRP A 221 44.53 -7.81 16.92
C TRP A 221 45.89 -7.95 17.64
N ALA A 222 46.78 -6.97 17.49
CA ALA A 222 48.08 -6.93 18.17
C ALA A 222 47.95 -6.78 19.70
N ARG A 223 46.89 -6.13 20.20
CA ARG A 223 46.63 -6.00 21.65
C ARG A 223 46.21 -7.32 22.30
N HIS A 224 45.74 -8.29 21.52
CA HIS A 224 45.33 -9.62 21.99
C HIS A 224 46.41 -10.70 21.81
N ASP A 225 47.68 -10.31 21.59
CA ASP A 225 48.83 -11.21 21.63
C ASP A 225 49.31 -11.50 23.05
N GLU A 226 48.95 -12.68 23.57
CA GLU A 226 49.47 -13.18 24.85
C GLU A 226 50.75 -14.02 24.67
N GLY A 227 51.88 -13.36 24.41
CA GLY A 227 53.17 -13.97 24.71
C GLY A 227 53.25 -14.30 26.22
N LYS A 228 53.57 -15.55 26.57
CA LYS A 228 54.01 -15.91 27.93
C LYS A 228 55.54 -16.01 27.93
N PRO A 229 56.25 -15.50 28.96
CA PRO A 229 55.76 -15.04 30.27
C PRO A 229 55.33 -13.56 30.35
N SER A 230 55.47 -12.77 29.29
CA SER A 230 55.11 -11.33 29.28
C SER A 230 54.46 -10.91 27.97
N CYS A 231 53.44 -10.06 28.03
CA CYS A 231 52.80 -9.47 26.84
C CYS A 231 53.83 -8.78 25.93
N GLY A 232 53.62 -8.75 24.60
CA GLY A 232 54.58 -8.16 23.66
C GLY A 232 54.96 -6.71 24.00
N ASN A 233 53.97 -5.90 24.39
CA ASN A 233 54.22 -4.55 24.92
C ASN A 233 55.05 -4.56 26.21
N CYS A 234 54.76 -5.47 27.13
CA CYS A 234 55.45 -5.59 28.42
C CYS A 234 56.92 -6.00 28.25
N ALA A 235 57.20 -6.85 27.25
CA ALA A 235 58.54 -7.25 26.84
C ALA A 235 59.31 -6.08 26.24
N VAL A 236 58.68 -5.30 25.35
CA VAL A 236 59.27 -4.09 24.74
C VAL A 236 59.55 -3.01 25.78
N TYR A 237 58.66 -2.83 26.77
CA TYR A 237 58.79 -1.79 27.79
C TYR A 237 59.55 -2.22 29.06
N GLY A 238 60.05 -3.46 29.15
CA GLY A 238 60.87 -3.96 30.25
C GLY A 238 60.20 -3.97 31.64
N LYS A 239 58.86 -3.98 31.71
CA LYS A 239 58.10 -3.97 32.98
C LYS A 239 57.42 -5.32 33.26
N LYS A 240 57.34 -5.69 34.56
CA LYS A 240 56.68 -6.94 35.00
C LYS A 240 55.18 -6.89 34.67
N CYS A 241 54.72 -7.84 33.86
CA CYS A 241 53.35 -7.90 33.37
C CYS A 241 52.38 -8.20 34.54
N PRO A 242 51.34 -7.38 34.80
CA PRO A 242 50.42 -7.57 35.92
C PRO A 242 49.45 -8.76 35.75
N GLY A 243 49.52 -9.47 34.62
CA GLY A 243 48.62 -10.58 34.29
C GLY A 243 47.33 -10.11 33.60
N TYR A 244 46.66 -11.02 32.88
CA TYR A 244 45.42 -10.73 32.16
C TYR A 244 44.22 -10.88 33.09
N ARG A 245 43.30 -9.91 33.07
CA ARG A 245 42.04 -9.98 33.83
C ARG A 245 41.15 -11.06 33.20
N THR A 246 40.60 -11.96 34.01
CA THR A 246 39.62 -12.95 33.57
C THR A 246 38.35 -12.24 33.06
N SER A 247 37.98 -12.51 31.81
CA SER A 247 36.86 -11.90 31.11
C SER A 247 35.52 -12.20 31.80
N ILE A 248 34.71 -11.17 32.05
CA ILE A 248 33.28 -11.32 32.35
C ILE A 248 32.59 -11.66 31.02
N PRO A 249 31.86 -12.78 30.90
CA PRO A 249 31.17 -13.13 29.67
C PRO A 249 29.99 -12.18 29.45
N LEU A 250 29.97 -11.50 28.30
CA LEU A 250 28.77 -10.83 27.81
C LEU A 250 27.76 -11.91 27.39
N VAL A 251 26.73 -12.11 28.20
CA VAL A 251 25.62 -13.02 27.90
C VAL A 251 24.54 -12.24 27.17
N PHE A 252 24.42 -12.43 25.86
CA PHE A 252 23.22 -12.01 25.13
C PHE A 252 22.09 -12.99 25.45
N LEU A 253 21.21 -12.60 26.37
CA LEU A 253 20.02 -13.37 26.70
C LEU A 253 18.91 -13.00 25.72
N ASN A 254 18.53 -13.93 24.85
CA ASN A 254 17.36 -13.78 23.97
C ASN A 254 16.08 -13.91 24.82
N GLU A 255 15.49 -12.77 25.19
CA GLU A 255 14.23 -12.72 25.96
C GLU A 255 12.96 -12.82 25.10
N ASN A 256 13.06 -13.07 23.78
CA ASN A 256 11.86 -13.16 22.92
C ASN A 256 10.86 -14.20 23.43
N LYS A 257 11.35 -15.34 23.95
CA LYS A 257 10.51 -16.38 24.57
C LYS A 257 9.83 -15.93 25.86
N LYS A 258 10.48 -15.06 26.64
CA LYS A 258 9.92 -14.53 27.89
C LYS A 258 8.84 -13.50 27.59
N VAL A 259 9.06 -12.64 26.60
CA VAL A 259 8.07 -11.70 26.07
C VAL A 259 6.87 -12.44 25.48
N GLU A 260 7.08 -13.45 24.63
CA GLU A 260 6.00 -14.33 24.14
C GLU A 260 5.22 -15.03 25.27
N SER A 261 5.91 -15.45 26.33
CA SER A 261 5.27 -16.07 27.50
C SER A 261 4.44 -15.08 28.33
N LEU A 262 4.84 -13.80 28.36
CA LEU A 262 4.12 -12.73 29.06
C LEU A 262 2.85 -12.37 28.28
N PHE A 263 2.96 -12.17 26.95
CA PHE A 263 1.80 -11.97 26.07
C PHE A 263 0.82 -13.16 26.11
N SER A 264 1.35 -14.39 26.16
CA SER A 264 0.52 -15.60 26.28
C SER A 264 -0.16 -15.72 27.65
N LYS A 265 0.48 -15.25 28.73
CA LYS A 265 -0.10 -15.23 30.10
C LYS A 265 -1.16 -14.15 30.25
N GLU A 266 -0.98 -12.98 29.66
CA GLU A 266 -1.99 -11.91 29.60
C GLU A 266 -3.23 -12.36 28.83
N ARG A 267 -3.03 -13.03 27.69
CA ARG A 267 -4.12 -13.60 26.88
C ARG A 267 -4.90 -14.69 27.61
N LYS A 268 -4.23 -15.48 28.47
CA LYS A 268 -4.87 -16.49 29.35
C LYS A 268 -5.59 -15.86 30.56
N ARG A 269 -5.06 -14.79 31.15
CA ARG A 269 -5.74 -14.04 32.23
C ARG A 269 -7.02 -13.35 31.74
N ALA A 270 -7.00 -12.83 30.51
CA ALA A 270 -8.19 -12.25 29.89
C ALA A 270 -9.26 -13.31 29.56
N ALA A 271 -8.88 -14.57 29.31
CA ALA A 271 -9.80 -15.67 29.03
C ALA A 271 -10.49 -16.23 30.30
N ASN A 272 -9.85 -16.15 31.47
CA ASN A 272 -10.40 -16.70 32.73
C ASN A 272 -11.42 -15.79 33.45
N ASN A 273 -11.65 -14.56 32.98
CA ASN A 273 -12.55 -13.59 33.63
C ASN A 273 -13.93 -13.46 32.95
N ARG A 274 -14.41 -14.49 32.23
CA ARG A 274 -15.78 -14.50 31.69
C ARG A 274 -16.67 -15.49 32.44
N PRO A 275 -17.85 -15.11 32.95
CA PRO A 275 -18.72 -16.01 33.70
C PRO A 275 -19.25 -17.14 32.81
N GLU A 276 -19.19 -18.36 33.35
CA GLU A 276 -19.75 -19.57 32.76
C GLU A 276 -21.28 -19.53 32.75
N GLN A 277 -21.88 -19.75 31.58
CA GLN A 277 -23.17 -20.44 31.49
C GLN A 277 -23.03 -21.66 30.60
N THR A 278 -23.13 -22.79 31.27
CA THR A 278 -23.02 -24.17 30.80
C THR A 278 -24.25 -24.56 29.99
N THR A 279 -24.08 -25.09 28.77
CA THR A 279 -24.80 -26.30 28.36
C THR A 279 -23.97 -27.06 27.31
N GLN A 280 -23.76 -28.33 27.61
CA GLN A 280 -22.91 -29.27 26.89
C GLN A 280 -23.54 -29.70 25.56
N THR A 281 -22.73 -29.78 24.50
CA THR A 281 -22.97 -30.76 23.43
C THR A 281 -21.62 -31.24 22.90
N GLN A 282 -21.32 -32.52 23.15
CA GLN A 282 -20.14 -33.20 22.67
C GLN A 282 -20.21 -33.35 21.15
N LEU A 283 -19.17 -32.89 20.44
CA LEU A 283 -18.96 -33.28 19.05
C LEU A 283 -17.62 -34.00 18.91
N VAL A 284 -17.73 -35.20 18.38
CA VAL A 284 -16.69 -36.19 18.11
C VAL A 284 -15.60 -35.61 17.20
N SER A 285 -14.36 -35.64 17.67
CA SER A 285 -13.18 -35.34 16.85
C SER A 285 -12.96 -36.48 15.85
N ARG A 286 -13.22 -36.22 14.56
CA ARG A 286 -12.68 -37.01 13.46
C ARG A 286 -11.34 -36.41 13.04
N THR A 287 -10.27 -37.12 13.38
CA THR A 287 -8.93 -36.94 12.84
C THR A 287 -8.93 -37.27 11.35
N ALA A 288 -8.75 -36.26 10.51
CA ALA A 288 -8.33 -36.43 9.12
C ALA A 288 -6.96 -35.75 8.95
N SER A 289 -5.97 -36.57 8.66
CA SER A 289 -4.58 -36.20 8.39
C SER A 289 -4.51 -35.40 7.09
N ALA A 290 -4.15 -34.11 7.17
CA ALA A 290 -3.73 -33.34 6.00
C ALA A 290 -2.21 -33.51 5.78
N PRO A 291 -1.72 -33.66 4.53
CA PRO A 291 -0.30 -33.69 4.24
C PRO A 291 0.32 -32.29 4.40
N GLY A 292 1.61 -32.26 4.75
CA GLY A 292 2.32 -31.10 5.27
C GLY A 292 2.31 -29.85 4.37
N MET A 293 1.78 -28.76 4.92
CA MET A 293 2.11 -27.39 4.55
C MET A 293 3.07 -26.83 5.61
N SER A 294 4.38 -26.89 5.35
CA SER A 294 5.40 -26.25 6.19
C SER A 294 6.50 -25.67 5.31
N ASP A 295 6.38 -24.37 4.98
CA ASP A 295 7.46 -23.35 4.82
C ASP A 295 7.09 -22.17 3.92
N THR A 296 6.03 -22.26 3.11
CA THR A 296 5.57 -21.15 2.25
C THR A 296 4.85 -20.04 3.02
N GLY A 297 4.17 -20.36 4.13
CA GLY A 297 3.42 -19.36 4.91
C GLY A 297 4.30 -18.33 5.63
N LEU A 298 5.47 -18.74 6.13
CA LEU A 298 6.37 -17.85 6.87
C LEU A 298 7.21 -16.95 5.94
N SER A 299 7.54 -17.45 4.73
CA SER A 299 8.30 -16.72 3.71
C SER A 299 7.45 -15.63 3.04
N VAL A 300 6.17 -15.89 2.77
CA VAL A 300 5.22 -14.88 2.27
C VAL A 300 4.99 -13.78 3.30
N LEU A 301 4.82 -14.12 4.58
CA LEU A 301 4.63 -13.13 5.65
C LEU A 301 5.88 -12.23 5.83
N ARG A 302 7.09 -12.78 5.74
CA ARG A 302 8.33 -11.99 5.76
C ARG A 302 8.51 -11.12 4.53
N PHE A 303 8.24 -11.65 3.33
CA PHE A 303 8.29 -10.87 2.09
C PHE A 303 7.30 -9.71 2.11
N LEU A 304 6.10 -9.91 2.65
CA LEU A 304 5.15 -8.84 2.86
C LEU A 304 5.72 -7.84 3.88
N LEU A 305 6.20 -8.26 5.05
CA LEU A 305 6.74 -7.34 6.08
C LEU A 305 7.94 -6.49 5.61
N ASP A 306 8.80 -7.02 4.73
CA ASP A 306 9.96 -6.31 4.13
C ASP A 306 9.61 -5.56 2.82
N SER A 307 8.39 -5.70 2.30
CA SER A 307 8.02 -5.01 1.06
C SER A 307 7.85 -3.51 1.32
N SER A 308 8.35 -2.68 0.42
CA SER A 308 8.08 -1.24 0.44
C SER A 308 6.56 -1.02 0.55
N TRP A 309 6.13 0.00 1.30
CA TRP A 309 4.71 0.37 1.41
C TRP A 309 4.02 0.51 0.03
N GLU A 310 4.77 0.82 -1.04
CA GLU A 310 4.28 0.83 -2.42
C GLU A 310 3.79 -0.55 -2.88
N ASN A 311 4.54 -1.59 -2.55
CA ASN A 311 4.18 -2.97 -2.88
C ASN A 311 3.05 -3.46 -1.97
N HIS A 312 2.98 -3.03 -0.70
CA HIS A 312 1.79 -3.27 0.13
C HIS A 312 0.53 -2.66 -0.49
N GLY A 313 0.60 -1.41 -0.93
CA GLY A 313 -0.51 -0.73 -1.59
C GLY A 313 -0.96 -1.50 -2.84
N ARG A 314 -0.01 -1.89 -3.70
CA ARG A 314 -0.31 -2.69 -4.90
C ARG A 314 -0.92 -4.06 -4.55
N CYS A 315 -0.34 -4.80 -3.61
CA CYS A 315 -0.86 -6.10 -3.20
C CYS A 315 -2.25 -5.98 -2.56
N TYR A 316 -2.47 -4.97 -1.72
CA TYR A 316 -3.79 -4.68 -1.15
C TYR A 316 -4.80 -4.36 -2.23
N PHE A 317 -4.45 -3.49 -3.18
CA PHE A 317 -5.33 -3.15 -4.29
C PHE A 317 -5.67 -4.36 -5.14
N LEU A 318 -4.67 -5.15 -5.56
CA LEU A 318 -4.91 -6.35 -6.35
C LEU A 318 -5.77 -7.36 -5.56
N ASP A 319 -5.53 -7.55 -4.28
CA ASP A 319 -6.37 -8.41 -3.44
C ASP A 319 -7.82 -7.94 -3.37
N GLN A 320 -8.05 -6.63 -3.22
CA GLN A 320 -9.39 -6.06 -3.00
C GLN A 320 -10.17 -5.79 -4.30
N PHE A 321 -9.49 -5.47 -5.39
CA PHE A 321 -10.11 -5.08 -6.65
C PHE A 321 -10.07 -6.15 -7.74
N THR A 322 -9.44 -7.29 -7.50
CA THR A 322 -9.41 -8.41 -8.45
C THR A 322 -10.00 -9.69 -7.86
N LEU A 323 -10.67 -10.44 -8.72
CA LEU A 323 -11.18 -11.78 -8.44
C LEU A 323 -10.63 -12.76 -9.48
N PRO A 324 -10.31 -14.01 -9.09
CA PRO A 324 -9.93 -15.02 -10.06
C PRO A 324 -11.12 -15.35 -10.98
N THR A 325 -10.84 -15.97 -12.12
CA THR A 325 -11.86 -16.56 -12.99
C THR A 325 -12.75 -17.51 -12.19
N GLU A 326 -14.06 -17.40 -12.40
CA GLU A 326 -15.07 -18.18 -11.69
C GLU A 326 -15.04 -19.66 -12.15
N PRO A 327 -15.57 -20.60 -11.33
CA PRO A 327 -15.58 -22.03 -11.66
C PRO A 327 -16.33 -22.39 -12.95
N ASP A 328 -17.27 -21.53 -13.37
CA ASP A 328 -18.04 -21.67 -14.62
C ASP A 328 -17.26 -21.20 -15.87
N GLY A 329 -16.02 -20.71 -15.69
CA GLY A 329 -15.16 -20.18 -16.74
C GLY A 329 -15.44 -18.72 -17.10
N SER A 330 -16.35 -18.04 -16.38
CA SER A 330 -16.57 -16.61 -16.56
C SER A 330 -15.41 -15.80 -15.97
N PRO A 331 -14.96 -14.73 -16.66
CA PRO A 331 -13.84 -13.93 -16.19
C PRO A 331 -14.20 -13.19 -14.91
N GLY A 332 -13.31 -13.26 -13.92
CA GLY A 332 -13.48 -12.54 -12.66
C GLY A 332 -13.26 -11.04 -12.89
N PRO A 333 -13.92 -10.15 -12.12
CA PRO A 333 -13.67 -8.72 -12.21
C PRO A 333 -12.18 -8.38 -12.12
N LEU A 334 -11.67 -7.73 -13.17
CA LEU A 334 -10.28 -7.26 -13.29
C LEU A 334 -9.21 -8.35 -13.12
N ASP A 335 -9.53 -9.61 -13.41
CA ASP A 335 -8.61 -10.76 -13.30
C ASP A 335 -7.33 -10.63 -14.17
N SER A 336 -7.36 -9.80 -15.21
CA SER A 336 -6.25 -9.55 -16.12
C SER A 336 -5.28 -8.47 -15.66
N ILE A 337 -5.66 -7.60 -14.71
CA ILE A 337 -4.79 -6.54 -14.18
C ILE A 337 -3.49 -7.08 -13.56
N PRO A 338 -3.49 -8.14 -12.73
CA PRO A 338 -2.26 -8.74 -12.21
C PRO A 338 -1.31 -9.19 -13.32
N VAL A 339 -1.85 -9.80 -14.39
CA VAL A 339 -1.07 -10.27 -15.53
C VAL A 339 -0.45 -9.07 -16.27
N LEU A 340 -1.26 -8.08 -16.63
CA LEU A 340 -0.77 -6.85 -17.28
C LEU A 340 0.28 -6.13 -16.44
N TYR A 341 0.11 -6.09 -15.12
CA TYR A 341 1.10 -5.50 -14.20
C TYR A 341 2.42 -6.28 -14.17
N THR A 342 2.40 -7.61 -14.24
CA THR A 342 3.65 -8.39 -14.32
C THR A 342 4.44 -8.12 -15.60
N LEU A 343 3.74 -7.89 -16.72
CA LEU A 343 4.35 -7.47 -17.98
C LEU A 343 5.01 -6.08 -17.86
N CYS A 344 4.43 -5.16 -17.07
CA CYS A 344 5.00 -3.84 -16.77
C CYS A 344 6.32 -3.87 -15.97
N ARG A 345 6.72 -5.01 -15.38
CA ARG A 345 7.96 -5.14 -14.61
C ARG A 345 9.18 -5.56 -15.44
N GLY A 346 9.03 -5.97 -16.70
CA GLY A 346 10.15 -6.39 -17.56
C GLY A 346 11.03 -5.22 -18.02
N GLU A 347 12.34 -5.45 -18.15
CA GLU A 347 13.36 -4.45 -18.56
C GLU A 347 13.17 -3.82 -19.96
N LYS A 348 12.18 -4.30 -20.75
CA LYS A 348 11.83 -3.77 -22.08
C LYS A 348 10.56 -2.90 -22.09
N ALA A 349 9.95 -2.62 -20.93
CA ALA A 349 8.63 -1.98 -20.81
C ALA A 349 8.67 -0.43 -20.85
N ASN A 350 9.13 0.17 -21.95
CA ASN A 350 9.24 1.64 -22.09
C ASN A 350 8.10 2.31 -22.89
N GLY A 351 7.08 1.55 -23.31
CA GLY A 351 5.95 2.10 -24.07
C GLY A 351 5.04 2.99 -23.23
N ALA A 352 4.49 4.05 -23.84
CA ALA A 352 3.54 4.95 -23.17
C ALA A 352 2.31 4.22 -22.56
N PRO A 353 1.72 3.19 -23.20
CA PRO A 353 0.63 2.39 -22.63
C PRO A 353 0.99 1.69 -21.31
N LEU A 354 2.14 1.01 -21.27
CA LEU A 354 2.62 0.30 -20.08
C LEU A 354 2.96 1.26 -18.92
N LEU A 355 3.59 2.40 -19.25
CA LEU A 355 3.88 3.45 -18.28
C LEU A 355 2.61 4.06 -17.70
N SER A 356 1.60 4.29 -18.56
CA SER A 356 0.27 4.78 -18.18
C SER A 356 -0.40 3.81 -17.21
N LEU A 357 -0.49 2.52 -17.56
CA LEU A 357 -1.08 1.49 -16.69
C LEU A 357 -0.38 1.40 -15.34
N ARG A 358 0.95 1.37 -15.35
CA ARG A 358 1.74 1.27 -14.12
C ARG A 358 1.51 2.47 -13.20
N ALA A 359 1.52 3.69 -13.74
CA ALA A 359 1.28 4.90 -12.97
C ALA A 359 -0.17 4.98 -12.48
N ALA A 360 -1.14 4.56 -13.30
CA ALA A 360 -2.57 4.56 -12.93
C ALA A 360 -2.86 3.52 -11.84
N LEU A 361 -2.28 2.33 -11.94
CA LEU A 361 -2.36 1.30 -10.90
C LEU A 361 -1.72 1.79 -9.59
N ASP A 362 -0.53 2.40 -9.66
CA ASP A 362 0.11 3.02 -8.48
C ASP A 362 -0.80 4.08 -7.85
N ALA A 363 -1.46 4.91 -8.66
CA ALA A 363 -2.38 5.93 -8.19
C ALA A 363 -3.56 5.30 -7.43
N ALA A 364 -4.28 4.37 -8.07
CA ALA A 364 -5.44 3.69 -7.48
C ALA A 364 -5.06 2.89 -6.22
N ALA A 365 -3.92 2.21 -6.25
CA ALA A 365 -3.42 1.43 -5.13
C ALA A 365 -3.05 2.30 -3.92
N PHE A 366 -2.35 3.41 -4.15
CA PHE A 366 -1.97 4.33 -3.08
C PHE A 366 -3.18 5.08 -2.53
N ALA A 367 -4.15 5.44 -3.38
CA ALA A 367 -5.41 6.04 -2.94
C ALA A 367 -6.22 5.07 -2.07
N SER A 368 -6.36 3.82 -2.50
CA SER A 368 -7.08 2.78 -1.74
C SER A 368 -6.47 2.57 -0.36
N LEU A 369 -5.15 2.41 -0.30
CA LEU A 369 -4.45 2.25 0.97
C LEU A 369 -4.49 3.53 1.83
N ALA A 370 -4.38 4.72 1.21
CA ALA A 370 -4.48 6.00 1.92
C ALA A 370 -5.85 6.16 2.57
N SER A 371 -6.93 5.82 1.86
CA SER A 371 -8.30 5.89 2.40
C SER A 371 -8.53 4.84 3.49
N HIS A 372 -7.96 3.64 3.37
CA HIS A 372 -8.12 2.59 4.37
C HIS A 372 -7.30 2.84 5.64
N ALA A 373 -6.04 3.27 5.49
CA ALA A 373 -5.11 3.50 6.59
C ALA A 373 -5.14 4.94 7.15
N ASN A 374 -5.89 5.84 6.52
CA ASN A 374 -5.99 7.27 6.87
C ASN A 374 -4.63 7.99 6.90
N VAL A 375 -3.81 7.78 5.86
CA VAL A 375 -2.43 8.33 5.77
C VAL A 375 -2.34 9.39 4.67
N SER A 376 -2.25 10.66 5.05
CA SER A 376 -2.27 11.81 4.12
C SER A 376 -1.08 11.87 3.17
N SER A 377 0.11 11.38 3.56
CA SER A 377 1.28 11.35 2.68
C SER A 377 1.10 10.43 1.47
N LEU A 378 0.39 9.30 1.66
CA LEU A 378 0.04 8.39 0.57
C LEU A 378 -0.94 9.02 -0.41
N ALA A 379 -1.90 9.81 0.07
CA ALA A 379 -2.83 10.53 -0.79
C ALA A 379 -2.12 11.53 -1.72
N ILE A 380 -1.06 12.21 -1.24
CA ILE A 380 -0.25 13.11 -2.07
C ILE A 380 0.49 12.32 -3.15
N GLN A 381 1.07 11.17 -2.79
CA GLN A 381 1.79 10.34 -3.76
C GLN A 381 0.85 9.70 -4.77
N ALA A 382 -0.35 9.31 -4.36
CA ALA A 382 -1.41 8.82 -5.23
C ALA A 382 -1.76 9.87 -6.29
N ARG A 383 -1.95 11.14 -5.90
CA ARG A 383 -2.18 12.26 -6.84
C ARG A 383 -1.00 12.52 -7.78
N LYS A 384 0.23 12.43 -7.29
CA LYS A 384 1.43 12.55 -8.14
C LYS A 384 1.44 11.46 -9.22
N LYS A 385 1.11 10.22 -8.84
CA LYS A 385 1.01 9.08 -9.76
C LYS A 385 -0.15 9.24 -10.74
N TYR A 386 -1.29 9.75 -10.29
CA TYR A 386 -2.42 10.10 -11.14
C TYR A 386 -2.03 11.09 -12.24
N GLY A 387 -1.33 12.18 -11.90
CA GLY A 387 -0.82 13.14 -12.89
C GLY A 387 0.17 12.51 -13.88
N GLN A 388 1.09 11.66 -13.40
CA GLN A 388 2.02 10.92 -14.26
C GLN A 388 1.29 9.98 -15.23
N ALA A 389 0.24 9.30 -14.75
CA ALA A 389 -0.60 8.44 -15.55
C ALA A 389 -1.32 9.22 -16.65
N LEU A 390 -1.90 10.38 -16.34
CA LEU A 390 -2.52 11.25 -17.36
C LEU A 390 -1.54 11.70 -18.44
N CYS A 391 -0.32 12.10 -18.06
CA CYS A 391 0.72 12.48 -19.05
C CYS A 391 1.15 11.30 -19.93
N ALA A 392 1.23 10.08 -19.39
CA ALA A 392 1.56 8.89 -20.16
C ALA A 392 0.39 8.43 -21.02
N LEU A 393 -0.84 8.50 -20.51
CA LEU A 393 -2.07 8.20 -21.23
C LEU A 393 -2.25 9.13 -22.42
N SER A 394 -2.05 10.44 -22.25
CA SER A 394 -2.12 11.41 -23.35
C SER A 394 -1.22 11.01 -24.52
N ARG A 395 0.01 10.57 -24.23
CA ARG A 395 0.95 10.09 -25.26
C ARG A 395 0.50 8.76 -25.88
N ALA A 396 -0.02 7.84 -25.09
CA ALA A 396 -0.56 6.58 -25.61
C ALA A 396 -1.75 6.78 -26.55
N LEU A 397 -2.53 7.85 -26.35
CA LEU A 397 -3.69 8.18 -27.18
C LEU A 397 -3.33 8.90 -28.49
N GLU A 398 -2.07 9.31 -28.70
CA GLU A 398 -1.62 9.97 -29.94
C GLU A 398 -1.58 9.00 -31.14
N SER A 399 -1.50 7.69 -30.90
CA SER A 399 -1.49 6.65 -31.92
C SER A 399 -2.65 5.68 -31.72
N VAL A 400 -3.34 5.30 -32.81
CA VAL A 400 -4.42 4.31 -32.78
C VAL A 400 -3.93 2.94 -32.28
N GLU A 401 -2.70 2.58 -32.63
CA GLU A 401 -2.10 1.30 -32.19
C GLU A 401 -1.95 1.27 -30.68
N ASP A 402 -1.33 2.29 -30.08
CA ASP A 402 -1.13 2.38 -28.63
C ASP A 402 -2.44 2.62 -27.87
N ALA A 403 -3.35 3.39 -28.46
CA ALA A 403 -4.67 3.66 -27.88
C ALA A 403 -5.51 2.39 -27.71
N THR A 404 -5.42 1.46 -28.65
CA THR A 404 -6.23 0.23 -28.64
C THR A 404 -5.66 -0.88 -27.75
N ARG A 405 -4.48 -0.70 -27.17
CA ARG A 405 -3.86 -1.71 -26.30
C ARG A 405 -4.57 -1.89 -24.96
N ASP A 406 -4.42 -3.08 -24.38
CA ASP A 406 -5.01 -3.45 -23.08
C ASP A 406 -4.50 -2.62 -21.93
N GLU A 407 -3.23 -2.22 -21.99
CA GLU A 407 -2.64 -1.37 -20.95
C GLU A 407 -3.28 0.02 -20.95
N THR A 408 -3.65 0.55 -22.11
CA THR A 408 -4.33 1.85 -22.23
C THR A 408 -5.74 1.79 -21.65
N LEU A 409 -6.53 0.76 -21.99
CA LEU A 409 -7.85 0.57 -21.40
C LEU A 409 -7.75 0.34 -19.87
N GLY A 410 -6.83 -0.52 -19.44
CA GLY A 410 -6.57 -0.78 -18.03
C GLY A 410 -6.18 0.49 -17.27
N ALA A 411 -5.36 1.37 -17.87
CA ALA A 411 -4.99 2.64 -17.25
C ALA A 411 -6.21 3.54 -16.99
N ILE A 412 -7.10 3.68 -17.98
CA ILE A 412 -8.31 4.51 -17.84
C ILE A 412 -9.25 3.94 -16.77
N VAL A 413 -9.42 2.61 -16.72
CA VAL A 413 -10.20 1.95 -15.67
C VAL A 413 -9.59 2.20 -14.28
N MET A 414 -8.27 2.14 -14.13
CA MET A 414 -7.60 2.46 -12.86
C MET A 414 -7.76 3.94 -12.47
N LEU A 415 -7.70 4.87 -13.44
CA LEU A 415 -7.94 6.30 -13.18
C LEU A 415 -9.37 6.56 -12.72
N MET A 416 -10.36 5.87 -13.30
CA MET A 416 -11.74 5.92 -12.82
C MET A 416 -11.87 5.43 -11.37
N ILE A 417 -11.30 4.26 -11.06
CA ILE A 417 -11.33 3.72 -9.69
C ILE A 417 -10.65 4.69 -8.71
N PHE A 418 -9.57 5.36 -9.11
CA PHE A 418 -8.93 6.40 -8.31
C PHE A 418 -9.89 7.56 -7.98
N GLU A 419 -10.64 8.05 -8.97
CA GLU A 419 -11.64 9.12 -8.76
C GLU A 419 -12.73 8.67 -7.78
N ASP A 420 -13.16 7.41 -7.88
CA ASP A 420 -14.20 6.82 -7.03
C ASP A 420 -13.78 6.61 -5.58
N ILE A 421 -12.51 6.27 -5.39
CA ILE A 421 -11.91 6.14 -4.06
C ILE A 421 -11.77 7.51 -3.40
N ASN A 422 -11.42 8.57 -4.13
CA ASN A 422 -11.15 9.87 -3.52
C ASN A 422 -12.34 10.85 -3.48
N SER A 423 -13.48 10.52 -4.09
CA SER A 423 -14.63 11.45 -4.26
C SER A 423 -14.21 12.77 -4.93
N GLU A 424 -13.27 12.72 -5.86
CA GLU A 424 -12.81 13.90 -6.62
C GLU A 424 -13.68 14.19 -7.84
N ARG A 425 -14.75 13.40 -8.04
CA ARG A 425 -15.70 13.69 -9.11
C ARG A 425 -16.43 15.00 -8.81
N GLN A 426 -16.39 15.94 -9.76
CA GLN A 426 -17.12 17.20 -9.67
C GLN A 426 -18.64 17.00 -9.81
N SER A 427 -19.05 15.89 -10.40
CA SER A 427 -20.44 15.43 -10.51
C SER A 427 -20.50 13.93 -10.21
N LEU A 428 -21.69 13.32 -10.19
CA LEU A 428 -21.77 11.86 -10.10
C LEU A 428 -21.17 11.15 -11.34
N MET A 429 -20.92 11.87 -12.44
CA MET A 429 -20.31 11.36 -13.67
C MET A 429 -18.79 11.26 -13.56
N SER A 430 -18.22 10.22 -14.15
CA SER A 430 -16.77 10.17 -14.38
C SER A 430 -16.44 10.79 -15.73
N THR A 431 -15.40 11.61 -15.74
CA THR A 431 -14.85 12.16 -16.98
C THR A 431 -14.18 11.10 -17.86
N HIS A 432 -13.89 9.91 -17.33
CA HIS A 432 -13.27 8.79 -18.06
C HIS A 432 -14.28 7.94 -18.85
N VAL A 433 -15.57 7.94 -18.50
CA VAL A 433 -16.59 7.10 -19.16
C VAL A 433 -16.77 7.41 -20.65
N PRO A 434 -16.80 8.68 -21.10
CA PRO A 434 -16.78 8.99 -22.53
C PRO A 434 -15.56 8.40 -23.24
N GLY A 435 -14.36 8.54 -22.65
CA GLY A 435 -13.13 7.96 -23.20
C GLY A 435 -13.18 6.43 -23.32
N ILE A 436 -13.73 5.76 -22.31
CA ILE A 436 -13.97 4.30 -22.34
C ILE A 436 -14.88 3.93 -23.50
N GLN A 437 -16.03 4.61 -23.67
CA GLN A 437 -16.93 4.32 -24.79
C GLN A 437 -16.20 4.34 -26.14
N TYR A 438 -15.43 5.41 -26.40
CA TYR A 438 -14.70 5.57 -27.66
C TYR A 438 -13.66 4.47 -27.86
N LEU A 439 -12.91 4.13 -26.81
CA LEU A 439 -11.90 3.07 -26.88
C LEU A 439 -12.50 1.67 -27.04
N LEU A 440 -13.62 1.38 -26.36
CA LEU A 440 -14.30 0.10 -26.52
C LEU A 440 -14.75 -0.08 -27.97
N LYS A 441 -15.29 0.97 -28.61
CA LYS A 441 -15.62 0.93 -30.03
C LYS A 441 -14.39 0.76 -30.93
N LEU A 442 -13.32 1.50 -30.66
CA LEU A 442 -12.10 1.47 -31.47
C LEU A 442 -11.39 0.11 -31.41
N ARG A 443 -11.40 -0.55 -30.25
CA ARG A 443 -10.88 -1.92 -30.04
C ARG A 443 -11.71 -2.99 -30.73
N GLY A 444 -13.00 -2.72 -30.93
CA GLY A 444 -13.94 -3.59 -31.66
C GLY A 444 -14.12 -4.97 -31.02
N VAL A 445 -14.61 -5.94 -31.79
CA VAL A 445 -15.02 -7.26 -31.28
C VAL A 445 -13.87 -8.15 -30.82
N LYS A 446 -12.63 -7.88 -31.27
CA LYS A 446 -11.45 -8.70 -30.97
C LYS A 446 -11.13 -8.77 -29.47
N GLN A 447 -11.47 -7.73 -28.71
CA GLN A 447 -11.28 -7.70 -27.26
C GLN A 447 -12.16 -8.70 -26.49
N LEU A 448 -13.15 -9.30 -27.14
CA LEU A 448 -14.03 -10.31 -26.55
C LEU A 448 -13.48 -11.73 -26.75
N SER A 449 -12.49 -11.91 -27.64
CA SER A 449 -11.95 -13.22 -27.97
C SER A 449 -11.04 -13.78 -26.87
N ASP A 450 -10.12 -12.96 -26.35
CA ASP A 450 -9.18 -13.38 -25.31
C ASP A 450 -9.77 -13.21 -23.89
N PRO A 451 -9.66 -14.21 -23.00
CA PRO A 451 -10.22 -14.11 -21.65
C PRO A 451 -9.71 -12.90 -20.86
N ALA A 452 -8.43 -12.53 -20.99
CA ALA A 452 -7.85 -11.43 -20.22
C ALA A 452 -8.36 -10.07 -20.73
N THR A 453 -8.47 -9.89 -22.05
CA THR A 453 -9.07 -8.68 -22.64
C THR A 453 -10.57 -8.58 -22.35
N ARG A 454 -11.25 -9.72 -22.21
CA ARG A 454 -12.69 -9.80 -21.93
C ARG A 454 -13.05 -9.35 -20.52
N SER A 455 -12.24 -9.68 -19.51
CA SER A 455 -12.46 -9.21 -18.14
C SER A 455 -12.42 -7.68 -18.02
N LEU A 456 -11.42 -7.06 -18.65
CA LEU A 456 -11.30 -5.60 -18.72
C LEU A 456 -12.50 -4.96 -19.41
N PHE A 457 -12.93 -5.56 -20.53
CA PHE A 457 -14.14 -5.13 -21.23
C PHE A 457 -15.37 -5.22 -20.32
N HIS A 458 -15.62 -6.35 -19.65
CA HIS A 458 -16.77 -6.53 -18.77
C HIS A 458 -16.82 -5.48 -17.67
N PHE A 459 -15.69 -5.24 -17.00
CA PHE A 459 -15.63 -4.24 -15.95
C PHE A 459 -15.89 -2.83 -16.51
N ALA A 460 -15.19 -2.43 -17.57
CA ALA A 460 -15.37 -1.12 -18.20
C ALA A 460 -16.80 -0.90 -18.71
N PHE A 461 -17.41 -1.95 -19.28
CA PHE A 461 -18.77 -1.95 -19.75
C PHE A 461 -19.78 -1.83 -18.60
N ALA A 462 -19.59 -2.57 -17.51
CA ALA A 462 -20.41 -2.46 -16.31
C ALA A 462 -20.35 -1.03 -15.73
N GLN A 463 -19.16 -0.42 -15.64
CA GLN A 463 -18.97 0.97 -15.19
C GLN A 463 -19.67 1.99 -16.09
N MET A 464 -19.62 1.77 -17.39
CA MET A 464 -20.30 2.59 -18.37
C MET A 464 -21.82 2.51 -18.17
N LEU A 465 -22.39 1.29 -18.15
CA LEU A 465 -23.82 1.07 -17.94
C LEU A 465 -24.30 1.74 -16.66
N ILE A 466 -23.56 1.56 -15.58
CA ILE A 466 -23.77 2.17 -14.28
C ILE A 466 -24.03 3.69 -14.36
N GLN A 467 -23.20 4.45 -15.08
CA GLN A 467 -23.34 5.92 -15.18
C GLN A 467 -24.51 6.32 -16.07
N PHE A 468 -24.78 5.55 -17.12
CA PHE A 468 -25.90 5.82 -18.02
C PHE A 468 -27.26 5.52 -17.39
N VAL A 469 -27.39 4.32 -16.85
CA VAL A 469 -28.58 3.83 -16.14
C VAL A 469 -28.88 4.73 -14.94
N GLY A 470 -27.84 5.07 -14.17
CA GLY A 470 -27.98 5.78 -12.90
C GLY A 470 -28.02 7.30 -12.97
N LEU A 471 -27.70 7.94 -14.11
CA LEU A 471 -27.58 9.40 -14.20
C LEU A 471 -28.19 10.05 -15.46
N LYS A 472 -28.86 9.25 -16.32
CA LYS A 472 -29.67 9.70 -17.49
C LYS A 472 -28.92 10.53 -18.55
N ASP A 473 -27.60 10.40 -18.62
CA ASP A 473 -26.80 11.03 -19.68
C ASP A 473 -27.05 10.33 -21.04
N PRO A 474 -27.13 11.03 -22.18
CA PRO A 474 -27.23 10.38 -23.49
C PRO A 474 -25.92 9.68 -23.87
N MET A 475 -26.06 8.45 -24.36
CA MET A 475 -24.93 7.67 -24.87
C MET A 475 -24.27 8.37 -26.06
N GLN A 476 -22.96 8.59 -25.99
CA GLN A 476 -22.20 9.31 -27.02
C GLN A 476 -21.93 8.44 -28.26
N ILE A 477 -22.12 7.13 -28.14
CA ILE A 477 -21.72 6.15 -29.14
C ILE A 477 -22.80 5.10 -29.35
N ASN A 478 -23.03 4.72 -30.61
CA ASN A 478 -23.87 3.59 -30.95
C ASN A 478 -23.19 2.24 -30.59
N LEU A 479 -23.85 1.45 -29.72
CA LEU A 479 -23.44 0.12 -29.29
C LEU A 479 -24.12 -1.04 -30.06
N ASP A 480 -24.77 -0.81 -31.20
CA ASP A 480 -25.39 -1.86 -32.04
C ASP A 480 -24.41 -3.01 -32.33
N TRP A 481 -23.14 -2.67 -32.62
CA TRP A 481 -22.09 -3.63 -32.91
C TRP A 481 -21.84 -4.65 -31.77
N LEU A 482 -22.21 -4.33 -30.52
CA LEU A 482 -22.10 -5.27 -29.40
C LEU A 482 -23.26 -6.26 -29.35
N LEU A 483 -24.45 -5.85 -29.79
CA LEU A 483 -25.64 -6.71 -29.77
C LEU A 483 -25.44 -7.96 -30.65
N ASP A 484 -24.73 -7.79 -31.77
CA ASP A 484 -24.38 -8.89 -32.68
C ASP A 484 -23.37 -9.88 -32.08
N VAL A 485 -22.64 -9.49 -31.03
CA VAL A 485 -21.61 -10.33 -30.39
C VAL A 485 -22.09 -10.92 -29.07
N LEU A 486 -22.99 -10.24 -28.36
CA LEU A 486 -23.56 -10.68 -27.09
C LEU A 486 -24.65 -11.75 -27.23
N ILE A 487 -24.65 -12.50 -28.34
CA ILE A 487 -25.60 -13.60 -28.64
C ILE A 487 -25.28 -14.88 -27.82
N ILE A 488 -24.14 -14.89 -27.10
CA ILE A 488 -23.72 -16.01 -26.28
C ILE A 488 -24.78 -16.31 -25.20
N SER A 489 -25.26 -17.56 -25.17
CA SER A 489 -26.23 -18.05 -24.18
C SER A 489 -25.60 -18.19 -22.80
N HIS A 490 -25.36 -17.05 -22.14
CA HIS A 490 -24.88 -16.94 -20.77
C HIS A 490 -25.65 -15.83 -20.05
N PRO A 491 -26.05 -16.00 -18.78
CA PRO A 491 -26.85 -15.01 -18.05
C PRO A 491 -26.26 -13.60 -18.08
N ILE A 492 -24.94 -13.47 -17.89
CA ILE A 492 -24.22 -12.19 -17.95
C ILE A 492 -24.39 -11.49 -19.32
N TYR A 493 -24.14 -12.16 -20.45
CA TYR A 493 -24.18 -11.52 -21.77
C TYR A 493 -25.60 -11.18 -22.20
N GLN A 494 -26.58 -12.02 -21.87
CA GLN A 494 -27.99 -11.71 -22.10
C GLN A 494 -28.41 -10.47 -21.31
N MET A 495 -28.00 -10.36 -20.04
CA MET A 495 -28.26 -9.17 -19.23
C MET A 495 -27.55 -7.93 -19.79
N MET A 496 -26.30 -8.05 -20.26
CA MET A 496 -25.59 -6.96 -20.93
C MET A 496 -26.31 -6.49 -22.20
N SER A 497 -26.84 -7.41 -23.01
CA SER A 497 -27.63 -7.10 -24.20
C SER A 497 -28.92 -6.35 -23.85
N GLY A 498 -29.68 -6.85 -22.86
CA GLY A 498 -30.88 -6.19 -22.33
C GLY A 498 -30.59 -4.78 -21.82
N ASN A 499 -29.51 -4.61 -21.07
CA ASN A 499 -29.07 -3.30 -20.57
C ASN A 499 -28.83 -2.30 -21.70
N ILE A 500 -28.18 -2.71 -22.81
CA ILE A 500 -27.94 -1.84 -23.97
C ILE A 500 -29.26 -1.39 -24.60
N LYS A 501 -30.20 -2.32 -24.80
CA LYS A 501 -31.51 -2.03 -25.41
C LYS A 501 -32.30 -1.04 -24.55
N ILE A 502 -32.34 -1.27 -23.24
CA ILE A 502 -33.03 -0.38 -22.29
C ILE A 502 -32.36 0.98 -22.23
N LEU A 503 -31.02 1.06 -22.26
CA LEU A 503 -30.30 2.33 -22.34
C LEU A 503 -30.73 3.15 -23.56
N LYS A 504 -30.74 2.52 -24.74
CA LYS A 504 -31.14 3.17 -26.00
C LYS A 504 -32.57 3.65 -25.94
N PHE A 505 -33.46 2.83 -25.38
CA PHE A 505 -34.86 3.17 -25.18
C PHE A 505 -35.01 4.40 -24.27
N CYS A 506 -34.41 4.39 -23.08
CA CYS A 506 -34.45 5.50 -22.13
C CYS A 506 -33.91 6.81 -22.73
N ALA A 507 -32.81 6.74 -23.50
CA ALA A 507 -32.25 7.90 -24.18
C ALA A 507 -33.19 8.46 -25.26
N THR A 508 -33.80 7.58 -26.07
CA THR A 508 -34.75 7.96 -27.12
C THR A 508 -36.00 8.62 -26.53
N VAL A 509 -36.55 8.04 -25.46
CA VAL A 509 -37.71 8.60 -24.74
C VAL A 509 -37.36 9.96 -24.12
N SER A 510 -36.18 10.08 -23.50
CA SER A 510 -35.74 11.36 -22.91
C SER A 510 -35.62 12.46 -23.97
N GLN A 511 -35.03 12.17 -25.13
CA GLN A 511 -34.94 13.13 -26.25
C GLN A 511 -36.32 13.57 -26.76
N LEU A 512 -37.27 12.64 -26.84
CA LEU A 512 -38.65 12.94 -27.24
C LEU A 512 -39.32 13.90 -26.24
N LEU A 513 -39.16 13.61 -24.94
CA LEU A 513 -39.79 14.39 -23.87
C LEU A 513 -39.12 15.76 -23.66
N SER A 514 -37.84 15.91 -24.01
CA SER A 514 -37.09 17.16 -23.86
C SER A 514 -37.15 18.10 -25.07
N SER A 515 -37.70 17.69 -26.22
CA SER A 515 -37.74 18.55 -27.41
C SER A 515 -38.70 19.73 -27.21
N GLU A 516 -38.19 20.85 -26.71
CA GLU A 516 -38.92 22.11 -26.55
C GLU A 516 -39.17 22.84 -27.89
N GLY A 517 -38.79 22.26 -29.04
CA GLY A 517 -38.83 22.93 -30.35
C GLY A 517 -39.37 22.12 -31.54
N ALA A 518 -39.50 20.79 -31.44
CA ALA A 518 -40.27 20.00 -32.39
C ALA A 518 -41.67 19.79 -31.79
N GLY A 519 -42.73 19.94 -32.58
CA GLY A 519 -44.12 19.96 -32.09
C GLY A 519 -44.48 18.83 -31.09
N GLN A 520 -45.49 19.08 -30.24
CA GLN A 520 -45.92 18.15 -29.19
C GLN A 520 -45.95 16.69 -29.68
N PRO A 521 -45.42 15.74 -28.90
CA PRO A 521 -45.39 14.34 -29.30
C PRO A 521 -46.81 13.86 -29.58
N THR A 522 -47.01 13.25 -30.75
CA THR A 522 -48.34 12.75 -31.14
C THR A 522 -48.72 11.54 -30.27
N PRO A 523 -50.00 11.34 -29.93
CA PRO A 523 -50.44 10.17 -29.17
C PRO A 523 -49.96 8.85 -29.78
N LEU A 524 -49.98 8.74 -31.12
CA LEU A 524 -49.50 7.58 -31.87
C LEU A 524 -48.01 7.31 -31.65
N SER A 525 -47.16 8.35 -31.69
CA SER A 525 -45.72 8.17 -31.41
C SER A 525 -45.48 7.73 -29.96
N VAL A 526 -46.20 8.30 -28.99
CA VAL A 526 -46.03 7.92 -27.58
C VAL A 526 -46.52 6.49 -27.33
N MET A 527 -47.61 6.06 -27.95
CA MET A 527 -48.09 4.68 -27.89
C MET A 527 -47.07 3.69 -28.49
N SER A 528 -46.39 4.05 -29.59
CA SER A 528 -45.35 3.20 -30.16
C SER A 528 -44.14 3.01 -29.23
N PHE A 529 -43.82 4.02 -28.40
CA PHE A 529 -42.79 3.89 -27.37
C PHE A 529 -43.27 3.07 -26.17
N LEU A 530 -44.56 3.17 -25.82
CA LEU A 530 -45.14 2.30 -24.80
C LEU A 530 -45.01 0.82 -25.20
N GLU A 531 -45.43 0.48 -26.42
CA GLU A 531 -45.32 -0.88 -26.95
C GLU A 531 -43.85 -1.37 -26.96
N GLN A 532 -42.90 -0.51 -27.34
CA GLN A 532 -41.48 -0.84 -27.26
C GLN A 532 -41.02 -1.10 -25.81
N GLY A 533 -41.46 -0.29 -24.84
CA GLY A 533 -41.15 -0.47 -23.43
C GLY A 533 -41.71 -1.77 -22.86
N GLU A 534 -42.95 -2.10 -23.20
CA GLU A 534 -43.62 -3.36 -22.80
C GLU A 534 -42.92 -4.59 -23.41
N ASN A 535 -42.50 -4.51 -24.68
CA ASN A 535 -41.71 -5.57 -25.32
C ASN A 535 -40.36 -5.79 -24.63
N LEU A 536 -39.69 -4.71 -24.19
CA LEU A 536 -38.45 -4.82 -23.42
C LEU A 536 -38.66 -5.44 -22.04
N ASP A 537 -39.78 -5.14 -21.36
CA ASP A 537 -40.09 -5.77 -20.06
C ASP A 537 -40.42 -7.26 -20.22
N MET A 538 -41.05 -7.62 -21.34
CA MET A 538 -41.27 -9.02 -21.71
C MET A 538 -39.94 -9.74 -21.93
N GLU A 539 -38.97 -9.12 -22.61
CA GLU A 539 -37.63 -9.68 -22.78
C GLU A 539 -36.91 -9.89 -21.44
N LEU A 540 -37.01 -8.94 -20.50
CA LEU A 540 -36.49 -9.11 -19.14
C LEU A 540 -37.19 -10.24 -18.38
N SER A 541 -38.50 -10.36 -18.52
CA SER A 541 -39.28 -11.45 -17.90
C SER A 541 -38.92 -12.82 -18.48
N GLN A 542 -38.61 -12.86 -19.78
CA GLN A 542 -38.11 -14.06 -20.45
C GLN A 542 -36.70 -14.42 -19.94
N TRP A 543 -35.81 -13.44 -19.77
CA TRP A 543 -34.49 -13.65 -19.17
C TRP A 543 -34.57 -14.29 -17.78
N HIS A 544 -35.48 -13.82 -16.91
CA HIS A 544 -35.74 -14.45 -15.61
C HIS A 544 -36.13 -15.92 -15.80
N SER A 545 -37.04 -16.20 -16.73
CA SER A 545 -37.56 -17.56 -16.98
C SER A 545 -36.53 -18.52 -17.57
N ASP A 546 -35.61 -18.02 -18.38
CA ASP A 546 -34.61 -18.82 -19.10
C ASP A 546 -33.30 -19.03 -18.31
N ILE A 547 -33.18 -18.44 -17.12
CA ILE A 547 -31.95 -18.53 -16.34
C ILE A 547 -31.70 -19.97 -15.84
N PRO A 548 -30.47 -20.50 -15.92
CA PRO A 548 -30.16 -21.85 -15.44
C PRO A 548 -30.44 -22.01 -13.95
N GLU A 549 -30.86 -23.22 -13.54
CA GLU A 549 -31.19 -23.52 -12.13
C GLU A 549 -30.03 -23.21 -11.16
N ALA A 550 -28.80 -23.41 -11.61
CA ALA A 550 -27.59 -23.11 -10.84
C ALA A 550 -27.42 -21.63 -10.46
N TRP A 551 -28.13 -20.71 -11.13
CA TRP A 551 -28.08 -19.25 -10.90
C TRP A 551 -29.30 -18.74 -10.11
N LEU A 552 -30.28 -19.60 -9.82
CA LEU A 552 -31.53 -19.17 -9.19
C LEU A 552 -31.32 -18.75 -7.73
N PRO A 553 -31.96 -17.65 -7.30
CA PRO A 553 -31.96 -17.23 -5.91
C PRO A 553 -32.77 -18.17 -5.02
N ARG A 554 -32.43 -18.22 -3.74
CA ARG A 554 -33.18 -18.93 -2.71
C ARG A 554 -33.68 -17.96 -1.66
N LYS A 555 -34.98 -17.97 -1.37
CA LYS A 555 -35.57 -17.18 -0.28
C LYS A 555 -35.44 -17.96 1.04
N CYS A 556 -34.90 -17.31 2.06
CA CYS A 556 -34.77 -17.83 3.41
C CYS A 556 -35.34 -16.83 4.41
N ARG A 557 -35.84 -17.31 5.55
CA ARG A 557 -36.33 -16.46 6.63
C ARG A 557 -35.31 -16.41 7.76
N LYS A 558 -34.89 -15.21 8.15
CA LYS A 558 -34.01 -14.97 9.30
C LYS A 558 -34.72 -15.30 10.62
N THR A 559 -33.92 -15.44 11.68
CA THR A 559 -34.41 -15.66 13.05
C THR A 559 -35.26 -14.51 13.60
N ASP A 560 -35.11 -13.30 13.04
CA ASP A 560 -35.92 -12.12 13.35
C ASP A 560 -37.25 -12.05 12.56
N GLY A 561 -37.49 -13.02 11.66
CA GLY A 561 -38.66 -13.08 10.79
C GLY A 561 -38.51 -12.37 9.44
N ALA A 562 -37.42 -11.64 9.20
CA ALA A 562 -37.18 -10.96 7.93
C ALA A 562 -36.84 -11.96 6.82
N GLU A 563 -37.41 -11.78 5.63
CA GLU A 563 -37.06 -12.56 4.45
C GLU A 563 -35.77 -12.04 3.81
N VAL A 564 -34.89 -12.95 3.45
CA VAL A 564 -33.62 -12.68 2.78
C VAL A 564 -33.48 -13.52 1.53
N ILE A 565 -32.85 -12.94 0.51
CA ILE A 565 -32.54 -13.61 -0.74
C ILE A 565 -31.07 -14.02 -0.70
N LEU A 566 -30.82 -15.31 -0.86
CA LEU A 566 -29.51 -15.92 -0.99
C LEU A 566 -29.24 -16.23 -2.46
N HIS A 567 -28.00 -16.07 -2.87
CA HIS A 567 -27.54 -16.48 -4.19
C HIS A 567 -26.46 -17.57 -4.07
N PRO A 568 -26.21 -18.34 -5.13
CA PRO A 568 -25.13 -19.34 -5.14
C PRO A 568 -23.77 -18.73 -4.78
N ASP A 569 -23.51 -17.53 -5.28
CA ASP A 569 -22.29 -16.76 -5.10
C ASP A 569 -22.59 -15.25 -5.24
N ILE A 570 -21.58 -14.42 -4.97
CA ILE A 570 -21.73 -12.96 -4.99
C ILE A 570 -21.88 -12.42 -6.42
N THR A 571 -21.19 -13.03 -7.40
CA THR A 571 -21.30 -12.64 -8.82
C THR A 571 -22.72 -12.86 -9.34
N SER A 572 -23.35 -13.98 -8.98
CA SER A 572 -24.77 -14.23 -9.23
C SER A 572 -25.66 -13.16 -8.59
N ALA A 573 -25.39 -12.77 -7.33
CA ALA A 573 -26.14 -11.71 -6.66
C ALA A 573 -26.00 -10.36 -7.39
N ASP A 574 -24.81 -10.03 -7.88
CA ASP A 574 -24.55 -8.79 -8.63
C ASP A 574 -25.35 -8.75 -9.94
N VAL A 575 -25.39 -9.86 -10.70
CA VAL A 575 -26.16 -9.96 -11.95
C VAL A 575 -27.67 -9.83 -11.69
N TRP A 576 -28.18 -10.50 -10.66
CA TRP A 576 -29.59 -10.38 -10.27
C TRP A 576 -29.96 -8.97 -9.79
N ASN A 577 -29.07 -8.30 -9.04
CA ASN A 577 -29.29 -6.92 -8.64
C ASN A 577 -29.17 -5.95 -9.83
N SER A 578 -28.32 -6.24 -10.83
CA SER A 578 -28.31 -5.51 -12.10
C SER A 578 -29.64 -5.67 -12.86
N TYR A 579 -30.20 -6.87 -12.90
CA TYR A 579 -31.53 -7.12 -13.48
C TYR A 579 -32.60 -6.26 -12.80
N ARG A 580 -32.68 -6.33 -11.46
CA ARG A 580 -33.68 -5.58 -10.67
C ARG A 580 -33.53 -4.07 -10.86
N GLY A 581 -32.31 -3.54 -10.78
CA GLY A 581 -32.03 -2.12 -10.97
C GLY A 581 -32.40 -1.62 -12.37
N THR A 582 -32.09 -2.42 -13.40
CA THR A 582 -32.43 -2.08 -14.79
C THR A 582 -33.93 -2.11 -15.01
N ARG A 583 -34.62 -3.10 -14.45
CA ARG A 583 -36.08 -3.19 -14.53
C ARG A 583 -36.77 -2.03 -13.83
N ILE A 584 -36.28 -1.57 -12.67
CA ILE A 584 -36.77 -0.35 -12.00
C ILE A 584 -36.75 0.83 -12.97
N ILE A 585 -35.67 1.00 -13.72
CA ILE A 585 -35.48 2.16 -14.61
C ILE A 585 -36.33 2.07 -15.87
N LEU A 586 -36.48 0.87 -16.44
CA LEU A 586 -37.42 0.64 -17.52
C LEU A 586 -38.84 1.01 -17.09
N GLN A 587 -39.27 0.54 -15.91
CA GLN A 587 -40.60 0.82 -15.39
C GLN A 587 -40.79 2.31 -15.05
N GLN A 588 -39.77 3.00 -14.53
CA GLN A 588 -39.80 4.46 -14.37
C GLN A 588 -39.96 5.18 -15.72
N THR A 589 -39.31 4.70 -16.77
CA THR A 589 -39.43 5.26 -18.12
C THR A 589 -40.84 5.04 -18.68
N ILE A 590 -41.42 3.84 -18.50
CA ILE A 590 -42.81 3.54 -18.85
C ILE A 590 -43.78 4.47 -18.11
N LEU A 591 -43.54 4.75 -16.83
CA LEU A 591 -44.35 5.72 -16.07
C LEU A 591 -44.27 7.15 -16.63
N GLN A 592 -43.10 7.57 -17.12
CA GLN A 592 -42.96 8.86 -17.81
C GLN A 592 -43.76 8.89 -19.12
N ILE A 593 -43.77 7.78 -19.86
CA ILE A 593 -44.56 7.62 -21.09
C ILE A 593 -46.06 7.68 -20.78
N HIS A 594 -46.53 6.98 -19.74
CA HIS A 594 -47.91 7.08 -19.27
C HIS A 594 -48.30 8.52 -18.93
N GLY A 595 -47.46 9.25 -18.18
CA GLY A 595 -47.72 10.66 -17.87
C GLY A 595 -47.79 11.54 -19.11
N CYS A 596 -46.98 11.25 -20.13
CA CYS A 596 -47.06 11.93 -21.43
C CYS A 596 -48.36 11.60 -22.18
N LEU A 597 -48.80 10.34 -22.19
CA LEU A 597 -50.08 9.91 -22.79
C LEU A 597 -51.28 10.57 -22.11
N ASP A 598 -51.26 10.66 -20.79
CA ASP A 598 -52.29 11.35 -20.02
C ASP A 598 -52.40 12.82 -20.44
N GLY A 599 -51.25 13.48 -20.61
CA GLY A 599 -51.18 14.85 -21.10
C GLY A 599 -51.67 15.02 -22.54
N CYS A 600 -51.36 14.07 -23.43
CA CYS A 600 -51.76 14.10 -24.84
C CYS A 600 -53.24 13.76 -25.06
N THR A 601 -53.81 12.85 -24.27
CA THR A 601 -55.16 12.30 -24.47
C THR A 601 -56.22 12.90 -23.54
N GLY A 602 -55.80 13.56 -22.45
CA GLY A 602 -56.69 14.09 -21.41
C GLY A 602 -57.40 13.01 -20.59
N LYS A 603 -57.00 11.74 -20.73
CA LYS A 603 -57.54 10.60 -19.97
C LYS A 603 -56.39 9.86 -19.32
N ALA A 604 -56.60 9.44 -18.07
CA ALA A 604 -55.66 8.55 -17.40
C ALA A 604 -55.56 7.23 -18.17
N TRP A 605 -54.38 6.94 -18.68
CA TRP A 605 -54.03 5.68 -19.31
C TRP A 605 -54.16 4.55 -18.28
N ARG A 606 -54.84 3.47 -18.67
CA ARG A 606 -54.96 2.27 -17.84
C ARG A 606 -54.38 1.11 -18.63
N SER A 607 -53.29 0.55 -18.13
CA SER A 607 -52.76 -0.72 -18.65
C SER A 607 -53.73 -1.85 -18.31
N GLU A 608 -53.87 -2.80 -19.24
CA GLU A 608 -54.60 -4.06 -19.02
C GLU A 608 -53.73 -5.12 -18.33
N ALA A 609 -52.47 -4.81 -18.04
CA ALA A 609 -51.54 -5.71 -17.37
C ALA A 609 -51.95 -6.01 -15.92
N ILE A 610 -51.63 -7.23 -15.47
CA ILE A 610 -51.97 -7.74 -14.12
C ILE A 610 -51.28 -6.93 -13.01
N CYS A 611 -50.04 -6.46 -13.25
CA CYS A 611 -49.27 -5.65 -12.32
C CYS A 611 -49.01 -4.27 -12.92
N SER A 612 -49.16 -3.22 -12.10
CA SER A 612 -48.79 -1.86 -12.52
C SER A 612 -47.27 -1.68 -12.55
N PRO A 613 -46.73 -0.74 -13.35
CA PRO A 613 -45.30 -0.40 -13.30
C PRO A 613 -44.82 -0.03 -11.88
N GLN A 614 -45.68 0.61 -11.07
CA GLN A 614 -45.38 0.93 -9.67
C GLN A 614 -45.20 -0.34 -8.83
N ASP A 615 -46.09 -1.32 -8.99
CA ASP A 615 -46.01 -2.59 -8.24
C ASP A 615 -44.70 -3.33 -8.56
N ILE A 616 -44.30 -3.34 -9.84
CA ILE A 616 -43.04 -3.95 -10.27
C ILE A 616 -41.84 -3.22 -9.64
N ILE A 617 -41.84 -1.88 -9.60
CA ILE A 617 -40.76 -1.11 -8.97
C ILE A 617 -40.67 -1.44 -7.47
N ILE A 618 -41.81 -1.51 -6.77
CA ILE A 618 -41.87 -1.85 -5.34
C ILE A 618 -41.31 -3.26 -5.11
N GLU A 619 -41.69 -4.23 -5.93
CA GLU A 619 -41.18 -5.59 -5.86
C GLU A 619 -39.66 -5.64 -6.05
N MET A 620 -39.14 -5.03 -7.13
CA MET A 620 -37.71 -5.02 -7.43
C MET A 620 -36.89 -4.33 -6.33
N ALA A 621 -37.39 -3.20 -5.80
CA ALA A 621 -36.75 -2.48 -4.70
C ALA A 621 -36.73 -3.33 -3.42
N THR A 622 -37.83 -4.05 -3.15
CA THR A 622 -37.93 -4.96 -2.01
C THR A 622 -36.92 -6.10 -2.13
N GLU A 623 -36.81 -6.73 -3.30
CA GLU A 623 -35.86 -7.83 -3.49
C GLU A 623 -34.40 -7.39 -3.42
N ILE A 624 -34.05 -6.19 -3.89
CA ILE A 624 -32.71 -5.62 -3.69
C ILE A 624 -32.41 -5.52 -2.19
N CYS A 625 -33.32 -4.94 -1.41
CA CYS A 625 -33.19 -4.82 0.05
C CYS A 625 -33.08 -6.18 0.78
N GLN A 626 -33.81 -7.20 0.32
CA GLN A 626 -33.74 -8.56 0.85
C GLN A 626 -32.41 -9.27 0.51
N THR A 627 -31.74 -8.84 -0.57
CA THR A 627 -30.45 -9.39 -1.01
C THR A 627 -29.27 -8.78 -0.24
N LEU A 628 -29.41 -7.56 0.31
CA LEU A 628 -28.31 -6.83 0.96
C LEU A 628 -27.58 -7.60 2.07
N PRO A 629 -28.26 -8.33 2.99
CA PRO A 629 -27.54 -9.06 4.03
C PRO A 629 -26.59 -10.11 3.46
N PHE A 630 -26.97 -10.78 2.38
CA PHE A 630 -26.10 -11.75 1.68
C PHE A 630 -25.00 -11.02 0.90
N ALA A 631 -25.38 -10.03 0.10
CA ALA A 631 -24.47 -9.30 -0.79
C ALA A 631 -23.41 -8.46 -0.04
N LEU A 632 -23.67 -8.07 1.21
CA LEU A 632 -22.72 -7.40 2.11
C LEU A 632 -21.91 -8.38 2.98
N GLY A 633 -22.17 -9.69 2.84
CA GLY A 633 -21.49 -10.76 3.57
C GLY A 633 -21.85 -10.84 5.05
N GLU A 634 -23.02 -10.33 5.46
CA GLU A 634 -23.55 -10.43 6.83
C GLU A 634 -24.12 -11.82 7.16
N ILE A 635 -24.52 -12.54 6.11
CA ILE A 635 -24.96 -13.93 6.17
C ILE A 635 -24.16 -14.76 5.17
N ASP A 636 -23.93 -16.02 5.49
CA ASP A 636 -23.28 -16.98 4.60
C ASP A 636 -24.29 -17.57 3.57
N PRO A 637 -23.84 -18.38 2.60
CA PRO A 637 -24.73 -19.05 1.64
C PRO A 637 -25.75 -20.02 2.27
N LEU A 638 -25.64 -20.31 3.57
CA LEU A 638 -26.60 -21.11 4.32
C LEU A 638 -27.62 -20.23 5.07
N GLY A 639 -27.50 -18.90 4.96
CA GLY A 639 -28.35 -17.93 5.66
C GLY A 639 -27.98 -17.73 7.13
N CYS A 640 -26.84 -18.25 7.58
CA CYS A 640 -26.37 -18.07 8.95
C CYS A 640 -25.57 -16.77 9.09
N PRO A 641 -25.72 -16.02 10.20
CA PRO A 641 -24.93 -14.81 10.44
C PRO A 641 -23.43 -15.11 10.45
N THR A 642 -22.66 -14.38 9.64
CA THR A 642 -21.20 -14.47 9.66
C THR A 642 -20.65 -13.80 10.93
N ARG A 643 -19.67 -14.44 11.58
CA ARG A 643 -19.05 -13.87 12.80
C ARG A 643 -18.38 -12.54 12.46
N ARG A 644 -18.90 -11.43 13.00
CA ARG A 644 -18.31 -10.08 12.94
C ARG A 644 -16.90 -10.07 13.54
N THR A 645 -15.89 -10.36 12.72
CA THR A 645 -14.47 -10.24 13.07
C THR A 645 -13.87 -8.88 12.67
N GLY A 646 -14.70 -7.91 12.29
CA GLY A 646 -14.27 -6.58 11.86
C GLY A 646 -13.81 -6.50 10.40
N ARG A 647 -13.80 -7.62 9.66
CA ARG A 647 -13.63 -7.67 8.20
C ARG A 647 -14.94 -8.12 7.57
N THR A 648 -15.41 -7.41 6.55
CA THR A 648 -16.48 -7.92 5.67
C THR A 648 -15.94 -9.10 4.87
N ASN A 649 -16.78 -10.10 4.61
CA ASN A 649 -16.41 -11.24 3.77
C ASN A 649 -16.40 -10.91 2.27
N ILE A 650 -16.76 -9.68 1.90
CA ILE A 650 -16.79 -9.20 0.52
C ILE A 650 -15.54 -8.38 0.20
N LYS A 651 -15.11 -8.44 -1.06
CA LYS A 651 -14.03 -7.62 -1.60
C LYS A 651 -14.54 -6.26 -2.08
N ALA A 652 -13.64 -5.28 -2.20
CA ALA A 652 -13.98 -3.94 -2.67
C ALA A 652 -14.65 -3.94 -4.06
N VAL A 653 -14.20 -4.77 -5.01
CA VAL A 653 -14.79 -4.85 -6.36
C VAL A 653 -16.24 -5.34 -6.35
N GLN A 654 -16.59 -6.24 -5.43
CA GLN A 654 -17.96 -6.75 -5.28
C GLN A 654 -18.86 -5.67 -4.66
N GLY A 655 -18.37 -5.00 -3.60
CA GLY A 655 -19.07 -3.84 -3.04
C GLY A 655 -19.27 -2.74 -4.08
N PHE A 656 -18.28 -2.51 -4.95
CA PHE A 656 -18.35 -1.55 -6.03
C PHE A 656 -19.50 -1.86 -7.00
N ALA A 657 -19.65 -3.11 -7.44
CA ALA A 657 -20.71 -3.52 -8.38
C ALA A 657 -22.13 -3.28 -7.81
N LEU A 658 -22.28 -3.38 -6.50
CA LEU A 658 -23.56 -3.20 -5.79
C LEU A 658 -23.98 -1.74 -5.61
N LEU A 659 -23.07 -0.76 -5.75
CA LEU A 659 -23.36 0.66 -5.48
C LEU A 659 -24.59 1.16 -6.24
N TRP A 660 -24.75 0.78 -7.51
CA TRP A 660 -25.80 1.33 -8.36
C TRP A 660 -27.15 0.63 -8.22
N PRO A 661 -27.23 -0.70 -8.19
CA PRO A 661 -28.49 -1.37 -7.82
C PRO A 661 -29.04 -0.85 -6.50
N ILE A 662 -28.20 -0.66 -5.47
CA ILE A 662 -28.64 -0.13 -4.17
C ILE A 662 -29.08 1.34 -4.30
N PHE A 663 -28.31 2.15 -5.03
CA PHE A 663 -28.67 3.55 -5.26
C PHE A 663 -30.00 3.69 -6.00
N SER A 664 -30.32 2.79 -6.94
CA SER A 664 -31.60 2.79 -7.67
C SER A 664 -32.81 2.71 -6.73
N VAL A 665 -32.71 1.99 -5.61
CA VAL A 665 -33.75 1.94 -4.56
C VAL A 665 -33.98 3.31 -3.95
N THR A 666 -32.91 4.07 -3.69
CA THR A 666 -33.02 5.42 -3.12
C THR A 666 -33.58 6.45 -4.10
N GLN A 667 -33.50 6.17 -5.40
CA GLN A 667 -33.94 7.07 -6.47
C GLN A 667 -35.28 6.67 -7.07
N CYS A 668 -35.80 5.47 -6.76
CA CYS A 668 -36.99 4.96 -7.44
C CYS A 668 -38.26 5.75 -7.11
N GLY A 669 -38.32 6.34 -5.90
CA GLY A 669 -39.46 7.12 -5.41
C GLY A 669 -40.63 6.28 -4.87
N TYR A 670 -40.49 4.95 -4.86
CA TYR A 670 -41.52 4.00 -4.42
C TYR A 670 -41.05 3.09 -3.27
N ALA A 671 -39.79 3.20 -2.84
CA ALA A 671 -39.28 2.48 -1.67
C ALA A 671 -39.89 3.04 -0.38
N THR A 672 -40.09 2.17 0.61
CA THR A 672 -40.50 2.61 1.95
C THR A 672 -39.37 3.38 2.64
N GLU A 673 -39.68 4.22 3.64
CA GLU A 673 -38.66 4.90 4.44
C GLU A 673 -37.65 3.93 5.05
N THR A 674 -38.11 2.75 5.47
CA THR A 674 -37.26 1.68 6.01
C THR A 674 -36.32 1.09 4.96
N GLN A 675 -36.81 0.84 3.74
CA GLN A 675 -35.99 0.35 2.62
C GLN A 675 -34.98 1.40 2.16
N GLU A 676 -35.39 2.67 2.09
CA GLU A 676 -34.49 3.76 1.73
C GLU A 676 -33.39 3.93 2.78
N ALA A 677 -33.73 3.90 4.07
CA ALA A 677 -32.75 3.94 5.16
C ALA A 677 -31.80 2.74 5.10
N GLN A 678 -32.31 1.54 4.83
CA GLN A 678 -31.49 0.33 4.66
C GLN A 678 -30.52 0.46 3.48
N ALA A 679 -31.00 0.90 2.32
CA ALA A 679 -30.19 1.10 1.12
C ALA A 679 -29.10 2.17 1.34
N ARG A 680 -29.45 3.33 1.94
CA ARG A 680 -28.47 4.38 2.28
C ARG A 680 -27.43 3.90 3.29
N SER A 681 -27.84 3.11 4.29
CA SER A 681 -26.93 2.49 5.25
C SER A 681 -25.96 1.54 4.54
N ALA A 682 -26.45 0.69 3.64
CA ALA A 682 -25.64 -0.23 2.85
C ALA A 682 -24.61 0.50 1.96
N LEU A 683 -25.01 1.59 1.28
CA LEU A 683 -24.09 2.42 0.49
C LEU A 683 -22.95 3.02 1.34
N ARG A 684 -23.29 3.56 2.51
CA ARG A 684 -22.30 4.09 3.46
C ARG A 684 -21.39 2.99 4.00
N GLN A 685 -21.93 1.81 4.26
CA GLN A 685 -21.17 0.65 4.74
C GLN A 685 -20.15 0.19 3.69
N ILE A 686 -20.56 0.07 2.42
CA ILE A 686 -19.65 -0.26 1.32
C ILE A 686 -18.52 0.77 1.25
N GLY A 687 -18.86 2.06 1.26
CA GLY A 687 -17.89 3.14 1.14
C GLY A 687 -16.92 3.25 2.33
N SER A 688 -17.42 3.13 3.55
CA SER A 688 -16.59 3.20 4.77
C SER A 688 -15.70 1.98 4.97
N THR A 689 -16.18 0.79 4.59
CA THR A 689 -15.41 -0.45 4.78
C THR A 689 -14.26 -0.56 3.77
N HIS A 690 -14.51 -0.19 2.51
CA HIS A 690 -13.55 -0.37 1.42
C HIS A 690 -12.83 0.93 1.02
N GLY A 691 -13.12 2.05 1.69
CA GLY A 691 -12.56 3.36 1.34
C GLY A 691 -13.05 3.91 0.00
N ILE A 692 -14.22 3.46 -0.48
CA ILE A 692 -14.82 3.93 -1.73
C ILE A 692 -15.71 5.14 -1.42
N GLN A 693 -15.16 6.35 -1.51
CA GLN A 693 -15.88 7.56 -1.12
C GLN A 693 -17.13 7.83 -1.97
N LEU A 694 -17.20 7.31 -3.20
CA LEU A 694 -18.42 7.32 -4.01
C LEU A 694 -19.61 6.69 -3.25
N GLY A 695 -19.42 5.55 -2.58
CA GLY A 695 -20.49 4.89 -1.80
C GLY A 695 -20.97 5.75 -0.63
N VAL A 696 -20.04 6.45 0.04
CA VAL A 696 -20.40 7.42 1.10
C VAL A 696 -21.19 8.59 0.53
N ALA A 697 -20.81 9.10 -0.64
CA ALA A 697 -21.51 10.18 -1.32
C ALA A 697 -22.93 9.79 -1.71
N LEU A 698 -23.12 8.63 -2.37
CA LEU A 698 -24.44 8.11 -2.76
C LEU A 698 -25.37 7.85 -1.55
N GLY A 699 -24.80 7.53 -0.40
CA GLY A 699 -25.54 7.29 0.83
C GLY A 699 -26.02 8.55 1.59
N ARG A 700 -25.67 9.77 1.14
CA ARG A 700 -26.09 11.03 1.77
C ARG A 700 -27.54 11.39 1.38
N GLU A 701 -28.28 11.96 2.33
CA GLU A 701 -29.62 12.49 2.08
C GLU A 701 -29.55 13.69 1.11
N GLY A 702 -30.54 13.82 0.22
CA GLY A 702 -30.62 14.92 -0.74
C GLY A 702 -29.78 14.75 -2.02
N VAL A 703 -29.06 13.65 -2.18
CA VAL A 703 -28.48 13.27 -3.48
C VAL A 703 -29.61 12.77 -4.38
N SER A 704 -30.24 13.70 -5.10
CA SER A 704 -31.22 13.42 -6.14
C SER A 704 -30.51 13.53 -7.49
N MET A 705 -30.80 12.60 -8.40
CA MET A 705 -30.70 12.94 -9.82
C MET A 705 -31.53 14.20 -10.06
N ASP A 706 -31.01 15.21 -10.76
CA ASP A 706 -31.71 16.47 -11.01
C ASP A 706 -33.18 16.24 -11.37
N ARG A 707 -34.08 16.55 -10.44
CA ARG A 707 -35.51 16.73 -10.74
C ARG A 707 -35.59 18.12 -11.37
N PRO A 708 -35.99 18.28 -12.64
CA PRO A 708 -36.48 19.57 -13.07
C PRO A 708 -37.64 19.95 -12.13
N PRO A 709 -37.70 21.20 -11.66
CA PRO A 709 -38.71 21.61 -10.70
C PRO A 709 -40.09 21.46 -11.37
N THR A 710 -40.86 20.47 -10.93
CA THR A 710 -42.29 20.41 -11.23
C THR A 710 -42.90 21.62 -10.54
N GLY A 711 -43.21 22.65 -11.32
CA GLY A 711 -43.83 23.87 -10.87
C GLY A 711 -45.09 23.55 -10.09
N ASN A 712 -45.03 23.72 -8.77
CA ASN A 712 -46.21 23.78 -7.95
C ASN A 712 -46.49 25.26 -7.69
N SER A 713 -47.41 25.78 -8.50
CA SER A 713 -48.06 27.06 -8.32
C SER A 713 -48.64 27.16 -6.91
N ARG A 714 -47.91 27.78 -5.98
CA ARG A 714 -48.53 28.39 -4.81
C ARG A 714 -48.92 29.81 -5.17
N VAL A 715 -50.21 29.97 -5.45
CA VAL A 715 -50.91 31.25 -5.49
C VAL A 715 -50.67 31.97 -4.15
N PRO A 716 -50.18 33.23 -4.14
CA PRO A 716 -50.07 34.00 -2.91
C PRO A 716 -51.43 34.61 -2.60
N ASN A 717 -52.01 34.24 -1.46
CA ASN A 717 -53.10 35.01 -0.86
C ASN A 717 -52.64 35.50 0.51
N ARG A 718 -52.45 36.83 0.55
CA ARG A 718 -52.38 37.77 1.68
C ARG A 718 -51.55 37.41 2.92
#